data_AF-A0A5C7H0B6-F1
#
_entry.id   AF-A0A5C7H0B6-F1
#
_cell.length_a   1.000
_cell.length_b   1.000
_cell.length_c   1.000
_cell.angle_alpha   90.00
_cell.angle_beta   90.00
_cell.angle_gamma   90.00
#
_symmetry.space_group_name_H-M   'P 1'
#
loop_
_entity.id
_entity.type
_entity.pdbx_description
1 polymer ?
#
loop_
_entity_poly.entity_id
_entity_poly.type
_entity_poly.pdbx_seq_one_letter_code
_entity_poly.pdbx_strand_id
1 'polypeptide(L)'
;MYYEDYLRYHKWRTASDDWRYNKVNKVKIICEGLESLPDELRYLCWHGYPLKSLPLKFNPEHLVDLEMPHSKLQHLRKDTKFLGKKLRRIDLGGCRQLTEVLDLSQAINLDRMELGCCSSLTKFPKISSNATLTRLCLTETGIEEVPYSAIKSLSKIVKLYMGSNKRLRNLPSMRHLTSLEKLDLSGCSNITEFPEISGAITDLYLRETSIEEVPYLAIKSLSKIVSLNFSSNTRLKNLPSMRHLTSLETLCLDGCSNITEFPEISGAITFLYLSGTAIEEVPYSAIKSLSKIVELDMRSNTRLRNLPSMCHLTSLQLLNLKGCSNITEFPDVSGEIAILHLSETGIEEVPSFVGRLTNHLDLTLMHCKRLKKVSSSIFQLKLGWGGLDLSGCSKLESFPEVLENEGMLPSSIELLNGIRQLYMRYCKNLESLPNSLCNLSKLEMLGLCGCPGVEKMLENVLLSSPSGLRSLKGLDLSECNMEVLPTALSRLSSLDSLYLRGNEFESLSLELFTSLRKLDISNCKRLRYLQDFPLPSRLEVFVAGNCTSLETGSSMKIDLPPNWYNDKFVGFAMCIVASCKPSNHIVLVSYVKCECKIKDPDCDGQYITFRFPNIVIEHPKSDHVFIKSIMPSSVRVSSESDYSKVFDMTDPIFNPENSFSWQKARFRFSTSESCCKVKSHDVIGKEEEEDCYSESEVSTLCRSGQGRPKVR
;
A
#
# COMPACT_ATOMS: atom_id res chain seq x y z
N MET A 1 -22.93 3.93 55.95
CA MET A 1 -23.64 2.70 55.53
C MET A 1 -24.39 3.09 54.26
N TYR A 2 -23.73 3.06 53.11
CA TYR A 2 -23.68 1.93 52.17
C TYR A 2 -25.10 1.51 51.72
N TYR A 3 -25.33 1.57 50.39
CA TYR A 3 -26.42 0.93 49.60
C TYR A 3 -27.67 1.72 49.12
N GLU A 4 -27.57 3.00 48.70
CA GLU A 4 -28.69 3.65 47.96
C GLU A 4 -28.28 4.47 46.69
N ASP A 5 -27.00 4.47 46.27
CA ASP A 5 -26.47 5.37 45.22
C ASP A 5 -26.39 4.78 43.78
N TYR A 6 -27.11 3.70 43.45
CA TYR A 6 -26.93 3.00 42.15
C TYR A 6 -28.10 3.07 41.14
N LEU A 7 -29.14 3.88 41.36
CA LEU A 7 -30.38 3.85 40.54
C LEU A 7 -30.76 5.13 39.78
N ARG A 8 -29.82 6.01 39.40
CA ARG A 8 -30.13 7.15 38.51
C ARG A 8 -29.12 7.30 37.36
N TYR A 9 -29.03 6.27 36.53
CA TYR A 9 -28.27 6.26 35.28
C TYR A 9 -29.22 6.17 34.08
N HIS A 10 -29.49 7.29 33.40
CA HIS A 10 -30.09 7.28 32.06
C HIS A 10 -29.39 8.33 31.17
N LYS A 11 -28.37 7.87 30.41
CA LYS A 11 -27.79 8.57 29.25
C LYS A 11 -28.55 8.11 28.00
N TRP A 12 -28.96 9.04 27.15
CA TRP A 12 -29.69 8.78 25.91
C TRP A 12 -28.80 9.15 24.70
N ARG A 13 -28.74 8.30 23.66
CA ARG A 13 -27.97 8.58 22.43
C ARG A 13 -28.71 8.06 21.21
N THR A 14 -28.75 8.84 20.13
CA THR A 14 -29.21 8.40 18.79
C THR A 14 -28.04 7.86 17.98
N ALA A 15 -28.32 6.83 17.16
CA ALA A 15 -27.34 6.07 16.41
C ALA A 15 -26.75 6.87 15.22
N SER A 16 -25.48 7.23 15.31
CA SER A 16 -24.47 6.97 14.27
C SER A 16 -23.08 7.11 14.90
N ASP A 17 -22.24 6.11 14.66
CA ASP A 17 -20.82 5.98 15.00
C ASP A 17 -20.49 5.47 16.42
N ASP A 18 -20.26 4.15 16.45
CA ASP A 18 -19.94 3.33 17.61
C ASP A 18 -18.41 3.20 17.77
N TRP A 19 -17.89 3.57 18.95
CA TRP A 19 -16.76 2.84 19.51
C TRP A 19 -16.98 2.55 21.01
N ARG A 20 -17.31 1.28 21.26
CA ARG A 20 -17.06 0.42 22.43
C ARG A 20 -18.08 0.41 23.61
N TYR A 21 -18.67 -0.79 23.75
CA TYR A 21 -19.32 -1.47 24.88
C TYR A 21 -20.84 -1.33 25.13
N ASN A 22 -21.53 -2.40 24.72
CA ASN A 22 -22.65 -3.17 25.29
C ASN A 22 -23.99 -2.54 25.72
N LYS A 23 -25.05 -3.06 25.06
CA LYS A 23 -26.45 -3.34 25.45
C LYS A 23 -27.04 -2.51 26.59
N VAL A 24 -28.10 -1.71 26.30
CA VAL A 24 -29.46 -1.80 26.90
C VAL A 24 -30.45 -0.88 26.12
N ASN A 25 -31.63 -1.45 25.85
CA ASN A 25 -32.98 -0.96 25.50
C ASN A 25 -33.23 0.41 24.82
N LYS A 26 -33.90 0.32 23.65
CA LYS A 26 -34.41 1.38 22.79
C LYS A 26 -35.72 1.98 23.34
N VAL A 27 -35.79 3.30 23.51
CA VAL A 27 -37.08 4.04 23.47
C VAL A 27 -37.06 4.95 22.25
N LYS A 28 -37.96 4.67 21.32
CA LYS A 28 -38.21 5.45 20.11
C LYS A 28 -39.06 6.66 20.51
N ILE A 29 -38.44 7.82 20.78
CA ILE A 29 -39.21 9.07 20.86
C ILE A 29 -39.56 9.46 19.42
N ILE A 30 -40.82 9.24 19.05
CA ILE A 30 -41.40 9.69 17.80
C ILE A 30 -41.36 11.23 17.84
N CYS A 31 -40.75 11.85 16.83
CA CYS A 31 -40.48 13.30 16.74
C CYS A 31 -41.72 14.17 16.49
N GLU A 32 -42.91 13.72 16.87
CA GLU A 32 -44.12 14.53 16.84
C GLU A 32 -44.42 15.00 18.28
N GLY A 33 -43.91 16.18 18.63
CA GLY A 33 -44.35 16.91 19.83
C GLY A 33 -43.45 16.88 21.07
N LEU A 34 -42.17 17.24 20.96
CA LEU A 34 -41.43 17.72 22.15
C LEU A 34 -41.91 19.13 22.53
N GLU A 35 -43.08 19.22 23.15
CA GLU A 35 -43.63 20.50 23.61
C GLU A 35 -42.89 21.07 24.83
N SER A 36 -42.18 20.24 25.61
CA SER A 36 -41.39 20.69 26.77
C SER A 36 -40.30 19.68 27.17
N LEU A 37 -39.32 20.16 27.95
CA LEU A 37 -38.33 19.36 28.70
C LEU A 37 -38.56 19.60 30.20
N PRO A 38 -38.19 18.67 31.10
CA PRO A 38 -38.36 18.86 32.54
C PRO A 38 -37.49 20.00 33.08
N ASP A 39 -38.07 20.95 33.82
CA ASP A 39 -37.36 22.12 34.35
C ASP A 39 -36.30 21.78 35.42
N GLU A 40 -36.42 20.61 36.06
CA GLU A 40 -35.44 20.09 37.02
C GLU A 40 -34.20 19.47 36.37
N LEU A 41 -34.11 19.49 35.04
CA LEU A 41 -33.05 18.86 34.29
C LEU A 41 -31.69 19.54 34.55
N ARG A 42 -30.73 18.77 35.07
CA ARG A 42 -29.36 19.23 35.36
C ARG A 42 -28.36 18.88 34.26
N TYR A 43 -28.61 17.81 33.51
CA TYR A 43 -27.70 17.33 32.48
C TYR A 43 -28.51 17.00 31.23
N LEU A 44 -28.20 17.65 30.12
CA LEU A 44 -28.85 17.39 28.83
C LEU A 44 -27.79 16.94 27.84
N CYS A 45 -27.74 15.63 27.56
CA CYS A 45 -26.91 15.06 26.51
C CYS A 45 -27.82 14.57 25.37
N TRP A 46 -27.75 15.19 24.21
CA TRP A 46 -28.59 14.88 23.05
C TRP A 46 -27.87 15.14 21.72
N HIS A 47 -27.12 14.14 21.29
CA HIS A 47 -26.45 14.17 20.00
C HIS A 47 -27.45 14.21 18.85
N GLY A 48 -27.20 15.01 17.82
CA GLY A 48 -28.05 15.06 16.63
C GLY A 48 -29.46 15.61 16.90
N TYR A 49 -29.64 16.48 17.91
CA TYR A 49 -30.94 17.00 18.29
C TYR A 49 -31.67 17.63 17.08
N PRO A 50 -32.92 17.20 16.81
CA PRO A 50 -33.55 17.44 15.51
C PRO A 50 -34.21 18.81 15.38
N LEU A 51 -34.47 19.50 16.50
CA LEU A 51 -35.17 20.78 16.48
C LEU A 51 -34.20 21.96 16.30
N LYS A 52 -34.72 23.05 15.75
CA LYS A 52 -33.95 24.27 15.45
C LYS A 52 -33.57 25.08 16.70
N SER A 53 -34.24 24.86 17.83
CA SER A 53 -33.97 25.47 19.13
C SER A 53 -34.45 24.56 20.27
N LEU A 54 -34.04 24.85 21.50
CA LEU A 54 -34.66 24.24 22.68
C LEU A 54 -36.16 24.61 22.77
N PRO A 55 -37.01 23.78 23.40
CA PRO A 55 -38.43 24.08 23.57
C PRO A 55 -38.62 25.37 24.38
N LEU A 56 -39.55 26.23 23.97
CA LEU A 56 -39.81 27.52 24.62
C LEU A 56 -40.31 27.37 26.06
N LYS A 57 -41.07 26.31 26.36
CA LYS A 57 -41.62 26.03 27.69
C LYS A 57 -40.60 25.49 28.69
N PHE A 58 -39.41 25.07 28.24
CA PHE A 58 -38.39 24.51 29.12
C PHE A 58 -37.69 25.63 29.92
N ASN A 59 -37.51 25.48 31.22
CA ASN A 59 -36.65 26.36 32.02
C ASN A 59 -35.28 25.70 32.28
N PRO A 60 -34.17 26.21 31.68
CA PRO A 60 -32.85 25.60 31.83
C PRO A 60 -32.07 26.14 33.05
N GLU A 61 -32.72 26.80 34.01
CA GLU A 61 -32.05 27.42 35.17
C GLU A 61 -31.29 26.39 36.06
N HIS A 62 -31.73 25.13 36.06
CA HIS A 62 -31.09 24.04 36.80
C HIS A 62 -30.02 23.30 36.01
N LEU A 63 -29.84 23.65 34.73
CA LEU A 63 -28.91 22.98 33.85
C LEU A 63 -27.46 23.27 34.23
N VAL A 64 -26.67 22.20 34.35
CA VAL A 64 -25.24 22.19 34.66
C VAL A 64 -24.44 21.87 33.42
N ASP A 65 -24.81 20.80 32.69
CA ASP A 65 -24.16 20.47 31.41
C ASP A 65 -25.18 20.37 30.27
N LEU A 66 -24.81 20.97 29.15
CA LEU A 66 -25.56 20.95 27.90
C LEU A 66 -24.67 20.41 26.79
N GLU A 67 -24.87 19.17 26.39
CA GLU A 67 -24.11 18.48 25.36
C GLU A 67 -25.05 18.08 24.22
N MET A 68 -25.09 18.84 23.13
CA MET A 68 -25.92 18.56 21.96
C MET A 68 -25.13 18.68 20.64
N PRO A 69 -24.03 17.93 20.44
CA PRO A 69 -23.24 18.05 19.22
C PRO A 69 -24.00 17.51 17.99
N HIS A 70 -23.59 17.96 16.80
CA HIS A 70 -24.14 17.61 15.49
C HIS A 70 -25.65 17.84 15.33
N SER A 71 -26.20 18.76 16.11
CA SER A 71 -27.64 19.07 16.13
C SER A 71 -28.05 20.01 15.01
N LYS A 72 -29.35 20.03 14.70
CA LYS A 72 -29.98 20.95 13.74
C LYS A 72 -30.28 22.34 14.33
N LEU A 73 -29.62 22.68 15.45
CA LEU A 73 -29.80 23.93 16.14
C LEU A 73 -29.38 25.10 15.23
N GLN A 74 -30.26 26.08 15.12
CA GLN A 74 -29.99 27.36 14.45
C GLN A 74 -29.68 28.45 15.48
N HIS A 75 -30.39 28.38 16.61
CA HIS A 75 -30.17 29.18 17.81
C HIS A 75 -30.45 28.28 19.01
N LEU A 76 -29.75 28.49 20.12
CA LEU A 76 -30.02 27.69 21.32
C LEU A 76 -31.40 28.04 21.93
N ARG A 77 -31.77 29.32 21.92
CA ARG A 77 -33.10 29.87 22.23
C ARG A 77 -33.26 31.28 21.64
N LYS A 78 -34.48 31.82 21.53
CA LYS A 78 -34.73 33.20 21.02
C LYS A 78 -34.86 34.25 22.14
N ASP A 79 -35.35 33.84 23.31
CA ASP A 79 -35.43 34.66 24.53
C ASP A 79 -34.14 34.51 25.36
N THR A 80 -33.48 35.64 25.59
CA THR A 80 -32.04 35.72 25.94
C THR A 80 -31.72 35.63 27.44
N LYS A 81 -32.69 35.36 28.31
CA LYS A 81 -32.56 35.64 29.75
C LYS A 81 -32.18 34.47 30.67
N PHE A 82 -32.13 33.22 30.20
CA PHE A 82 -32.39 32.08 31.11
C PHE A 82 -31.33 30.98 31.24
N LEU A 83 -30.15 31.06 30.62
CA LEU A 83 -29.10 30.08 30.91
C LEU A 83 -28.46 30.39 32.26
N GLY A 84 -28.86 29.60 33.26
CA GLY A 84 -28.69 29.90 34.69
C GLY A 84 -27.25 29.83 35.20
N LYS A 85 -27.05 30.40 36.40
CA LYS A 85 -25.76 30.43 37.11
C LYS A 85 -25.16 29.04 37.36
N LYS A 86 -25.93 27.94 37.24
CA LYS A 86 -25.46 26.57 37.49
C LYS A 86 -24.71 25.94 36.31
N LEU A 87 -24.83 26.54 35.12
CA LEU A 87 -24.23 25.98 33.90
C LEU A 87 -22.71 26.02 33.99
N ARG A 88 -22.08 24.87 33.75
CA ARG A 88 -20.63 24.63 33.77
C ARG A 88 -20.08 24.28 32.40
N ARG A 89 -20.81 23.46 31.64
CA ARG A 89 -20.37 23.00 30.31
C ARG A 89 -21.41 23.20 29.23
N ILE A 90 -20.96 23.69 28.08
CA ILE A 90 -21.71 23.70 26.82
C ILE A 90 -20.89 22.97 25.75
N ASP A 91 -21.51 22.04 25.05
CA ASP A 91 -20.95 21.37 23.87
C ASP A 91 -22.00 21.34 22.77
N LEU A 92 -21.81 22.16 21.74
CA LEU A 92 -22.64 22.22 20.54
C LEU A 92 -21.80 21.94 19.29
N GLY A 93 -20.69 21.19 19.42
CA GLY A 93 -19.77 20.93 18.33
C GLY A 93 -20.46 20.36 17.09
N GLY A 94 -20.12 20.88 15.91
CA GLY A 94 -20.64 20.46 14.62
C GLY A 94 -22.11 20.80 14.36
N CYS A 95 -22.71 21.71 15.13
CA CYS A 95 -24.01 22.30 14.80
C CYS A 95 -23.85 23.28 13.63
N ARG A 96 -23.75 22.76 12.40
CA ARG A 96 -23.41 23.55 11.20
C ARG A 96 -24.36 24.69 10.87
N GLN A 97 -25.62 24.62 11.34
CA GLN A 97 -26.64 25.65 11.13
C GLN A 97 -26.69 26.70 12.26
N LEU A 98 -25.89 26.54 13.32
CA LEU A 98 -25.88 27.44 14.47
C LEU A 98 -25.33 28.79 14.02
N THR A 99 -26.17 29.83 14.06
CA THR A 99 -25.79 31.18 13.58
C THR A 99 -25.33 32.10 14.72
N GLU A 100 -25.82 31.86 15.92
CA GLU A 100 -25.53 32.67 17.10
C GLU A 100 -25.62 31.80 18.35
N VAL A 101 -24.68 32.04 19.27
CA VAL A 101 -24.75 31.56 20.64
C VAL A 101 -25.32 32.69 21.49
N LEU A 102 -26.32 32.37 22.32
CA LEU A 102 -27.02 33.29 23.23
C LEU A 102 -26.05 34.17 24.06
N ASP A 103 -26.59 35.25 24.65
CA ASP A 103 -25.88 36.01 25.68
C ASP A 103 -25.67 35.14 26.94
N LEU A 104 -24.42 34.74 27.21
CA LEU A 104 -24.03 33.92 28.35
C LEU A 104 -23.45 34.77 29.49
N SER A 105 -23.81 36.05 29.56
CA SER A 105 -23.38 36.96 30.64
C SER A 105 -23.80 36.52 32.04
N GLN A 106 -24.84 35.68 32.17
CA GLN A 106 -25.31 35.15 33.46
C GLN A 106 -24.68 33.80 33.85
N ALA A 107 -23.99 33.12 32.92
CA ALA A 107 -23.39 31.80 33.14
C ALA A 107 -22.00 31.93 33.83
N ILE A 108 -21.98 32.46 35.05
CA ILE A 108 -20.75 32.78 35.78
C ILE A 108 -19.91 31.55 36.17
N ASN A 109 -20.52 30.36 36.26
CA ASN A 109 -19.83 29.11 36.59
C ASN A 109 -19.42 28.30 35.35
N LEU A 110 -19.59 28.87 34.15
CA LEU A 110 -19.21 28.20 32.90
C LEU A 110 -17.69 28.00 32.88
N ASP A 111 -17.24 26.75 32.78
CA ASP A 111 -15.82 26.37 32.75
C ASP A 111 -15.34 25.93 31.37
N ARG A 112 -16.23 25.38 30.53
CA ARG A 112 -15.91 24.82 29.22
C ARG A 112 -17.01 25.08 28.20
N MET A 113 -16.58 25.49 27.01
CA MET A 113 -17.45 25.73 25.86
C MET A 113 -16.83 25.13 24.60
N GLU A 114 -17.55 24.20 23.96
CA GLU A 114 -17.16 23.56 22.71
C GLU A 114 -18.15 23.94 21.60
N LEU A 115 -17.69 24.70 20.61
CA LEU A 115 -18.47 25.21 19.48
C LEU A 115 -17.75 24.93 18.15
N GLY A 116 -16.82 23.97 18.13
CA GLY A 116 -16.06 23.63 16.93
C GLY A 116 -16.94 23.14 15.78
N CYS A 117 -16.54 23.31 14.53
CA CYS A 117 -17.27 22.92 13.32
C CYS A 117 -18.68 23.54 13.19
N CYS A 118 -18.95 24.66 13.88
CA CYS A 118 -20.18 25.45 13.74
C CYS A 118 -20.00 26.50 12.61
N SER A 119 -19.95 26.05 11.37
CA SER A 119 -19.60 26.87 10.20
C SER A 119 -20.48 28.11 9.95
N SER A 120 -21.74 28.10 10.41
CA SER A 120 -22.65 29.25 10.31
C SER A 120 -22.51 30.26 11.45
N LEU A 121 -21.71 29.97 12.48
CA LEU A 121 -21.54 30.85 13.64
C LEU A 121 -20.60 31.99 13.26
N THR A 122 -21.14 33.18 13.02
CA THR A 122 -20.38 34.35 12.56
C THR A 122 -20.03 35.34 13.67
N LYS A 123 -20.75 35.30 14.79
CA LYS A 123 -20.52 36.17 15.94
C LYS A 123 -19.78 35.44 17.05
N PHE A 124 -18.83 36.12 17.67
CA PHE A 124 -18.17 35.64 18.87
C PHE A 124 -19.16 35.56 20.05
N PRO A 125 -19.16 34.47 20.85
CA PRO A 125 -20.10 34.32 21.98
C PRO A 125 -19.88 35.40 23.04
N LYS A 126 -20.97 36.01 23.51
CA LYS A 126 -20.93 37.01 24.59
C LYS A 126 -20.85 36.29 25.94
N ILE A 127 -19.68 36.38 26.57
CA ILE A 127 -19.36 35.67 27.83
C ILE A 127 -19.22 36.70 28.97
N SER A 128 -19.67 36.32 30.16
CA SER A 128 -19.52 37.12 31.38
C SER A 128 -18.06 37.39 31.72
N SER A 129 -17.71 38.61 32.13
CA SER A 129 -16.36 38.93 32.65
C SER A 129 -16.02 38.18 33.93
N ASN A 130 -17.04 37.71 34.66
CA ASN A 130 -16.87 36.97 35.90
C ASN A 130 -16.88 35.45 35.70
N ALA A 131 -17.01 34.98 34.45
CA ALA A 131 -17.06 33.56 34.14
C ALA A 131 -15.78 32.83 34.56
N THR A 132 -15.92 31.57 34.99
CA THR A 132 -14.80 30.67 35.29
C THR A 132 -14.27 29.95 34.04
N LEU A 133 -14.47 30.52 32.85
CA LEU A 133 -14.23 29.82 31.58
C LEU A 133 -12.74 29.58 31.40
N THR A 134 -12.34 28.31 31.41
CA THR A 134 -10.95 27.86 31.25
C THR A 134 -10.68 27.32 29.85
N ARG A 135 -11.71 26.85 29.14
CA ARG A 135 -11.58 26.27 27.80
C ARG A 135 -12.67 26.76 26.86
N LEU A 136 -12.27 27.28 25.72
CA LEU A 136 -13.15 27.72 24.63
C LEU A 136 -12.64 27.15 23.31
N CYS A 137 -13.49 26.42 22.60
CA CYS A 137 -13.23 25.94 21.25
C CYS A 137 -14.20 26.55 20.25
N LEU A 138 -13.64 27.27 19.28
CA LEU A 138 -14.29 27.94 18.16
C LEU A 138 -13.60 27.54 16.85
N THR A 139 -13.03 26.33 16.78
CA THR A 139 -12.38 25.83 15.57
C THR A 139 -13.40 25.66 14.44
N GLU A 140 -13.05 26.05 13.21
CA GLU A 140 -13.89 25.88 12.01
C GLU A 140 -15.30 26.53 12.17
N THR A 141 -15.31 27.80 12.55
CA THR A 141 -16.50 28.65 12.61
C THR A 141 -16.50 29.70 11.50
N GLY A 142 -17.61 30.42 11.37
CA GLY A 142 -17.76 31.54 10.42
C GLY A 142 -17.31 32.89 10.98
N ILE A 143 -16.63 32.93 12.14
CA ILE A 143 -16.23 34.18 12.80
C ILE A 143 -15.20 34.93 11.97
N GLU A 144 -15.49 36.21 11.70
CA GLU A 144 -14.63 37.08 10.88
C GLU A 144 -13.73 38.00 11.74
N GLU A 145 -14.23 38.41 12.90
CA GLU A 145 -13.54 39.30 13.83
C GLU A 145 -13.83 38.91 15.28
N VAL A 146 -12.84 39.11 16.14
CA VAL A 146 -13.00 38.94 17.59
C VAL A 146 -13.01 40.31 18.26
N PRO A 147 -14.13 40.72 18.89
CA PRO A 147 -14.20 42.00 19.59
C PRO A 147 -13.24 42.04 20.80
N TYR A 148 -12.56 43.17 21.00
CA TYR A 148 -11.70 43.38 22.18
C TYR A 148 -12.45 43.16 23.51
N SER A 149 -13.71 43.58 23.58
CA SER A 149 -14.58 43.38 24.76
C SER A 149 -14.81 41.90 25.08
N ALA A 150 -14.85 41.04 24.06
CA ALA A 150 -15.01 39.60 24.23
C ALA A 150 -13.71 38.96 24.76
N ILE A 151 -12.55 39.30 24.21
CA ILE A 151 -11.26 38.81 24.76
C ILE A 151 -11.01 39.34 26.18
N LYS A 152 -11.45 40.56 26.49
CA LYS A 152 -11.34 41.13 27.85
C LYS A 152 -12.12 40.31 28.89
N SER A 153 -13.23 39.66 28.52
CA SER A 153 -14.00 38.84 29.47
C SER A 153 -13.37 37.48 29.74
N LEU A 154 -12.44 37.01 28.90
CA LEU A 154 -11.77 35.71 29.00
C LEU A 154 -10.61 35.67 30.01
N SER A 155 -10.62 36.48 31.08
CA SER A 155 -9.47 36.66 31.99
C SER A 155 -8.91 35.37 32.64
N LYS A 156 -9.74 34.32 32.79
CA LYS A 156 -9.38 33.02 33.38
C LYS A 156 -9.14 31.92 32.35
N ILE A 157 -9.14 32.25 31.05
CA ILE A 157 -8.99 31.27 29.98
C ILE A 157 -7.60 30.63 30.05
N VAL A 158 -7.56 29.31 29.90
CA VAL A 158 -6.34 28.50 29.86
C VAL A 158 -6.09 27.94 28.46
N LYS A 159 -7.16 27.57 27.74
CA LYS A 159 -7.10 26.96 26.42
C LYS A 159 -8.07 27.64 25.47
N LEU A 160 -7.56 28.24 24.41
CA LEU A 160 -8.33 28.89 23.36
C LEU A 160 -8.02 28.23 22.01
N TYR A 161 -9.01 27.54 21.45
CA TYR A 161 -8.91 26.90 20.14
C TYR A 161 -9.74 27.68 19.13
N MET A 162 -9.11 28.18 18.09
CA MET A 162 -9.70 28.98 17.03
C MET A 162 -9.14 28.57 15.66
N GLY A 163 -8.69 27.32 15.50
CA GLY A 163 -8.15 26.83 14.24
C GLY A 163 -9.17 26.83 13.10
N SER A 164 -8.71 26.82 11.86
CA SER A 164 -9.49 26.67 10.63
C SER A 164 -10.59 27.72 10.44
N ASN A 165 -10.48 28.87 11.12
CA ASN A 165 -11.34 30.02 10.89
C ASN A 165 -10.85 30.81 9.68
N LYS A 166 -11.18 30.33 8.49
CA LYS A 166 -10.71 30.88 7.21
C LYS A 166 -11.15 32.33 6.94
N ARG A 167 -12.14 32.84 7.68
CA ARG A 167 -12.63 34.22 7.57
C ARG A 167 -12.03 35.18 8.59
N LEU A 168 -11.38 34.67 9.64
CA LEU A 168 -10.85 35.45 10.74
C LEU A 168 -9.67 36.30 10.26
N ARG A 169 -9.80 37.63 10.29
CA ARG A 169 -8.78 38.56 9.76
C ARG A 169 -7.81 39.06 10.82
N ASN A 170 -8.34 39.60 11.91
CA ASN A 170 -7.55 40.24 12.95
C ASN A 170 -7.86 39.67 14.34
N LEU A 171 -6.84 39.66 15.20
CA LEU A 171 -6.97 39.32 16.61
C LEU A 171 -6.69 40.56 17.47
N PRO A 172 -7.53 40.87 18.46
CA PRO A 172 -7.21 41.90 19.43
C PRO A 172 -6.10 41.42 20.36
N SER A 173 -5.46 42.36 21.07
CA SER A 173 -4.40 42.04 22.03
C SER A 173 -4.88 41.09 23.14
N MET A 174 -4.12 40.04 23.38
CA MET A 174 -4.36 38.99 24.38
C MET A 174 -3.33 39.03 25.52
N ARG A 175 -2.54 40.09 25.63
CA ARG A 175 -1.46 40.23 26.64
C ARG A 175 -1.95 40.12 28.08
N HIS A 176 -3.20 40.50 28.37
CA HIS A 176 -3.80 40.41 29.71
C HIS A 176 -4.27 38.99 30.09
N LEU A 177 -4.28 38.04 29.14
CA LEU A 177 -4.66 36.65 29.40
C LEU A 177 -3.50 35.90 30.06
N THR A 178 -3.23 36.21 31.32
CA THR A 178 -2.07 35.69 32.08
C THR A 178 -2.19 34.21 32.47
N SER A 179 -3.37 33.61 32.30
CA SER A 179 -3.62 32.17 32.51
C SER A 179 -3.63 31.35 31.21
N LEU A 180 -3.55 32.01 30.05
CA LEU A 180 -3.63 31.34 28.75
C LEU A 180 -2.35 30.55 28.49
N GLU A 181 -2.46 29.22 28.55
CA GLU A 181 -1.36 28.28 28.31
C GLU A 181 -1.36 27.79 26.86
N LYS A 182 -2.54 27.57 26.26
CA LYS A 182 -2.64 26.99 24.91
C LYS A 182 -3.47 27.87 23.98
N LEU A 183 -2.87 28.25 22.86
CA LEU A 183 -3.53 28.99 21.78
C LEU A 183 -3.35 28.25 20.45
N ASP A 184 -4.47 27.95 19.79
CA ASP A 184 -4.47 27.34 18.46
C ASP A 184 -5.19 28.23 17.45
N LEU A 185 -4.46 28.70 16.45
CA LEU A 185 -4.94 29.48 15.30
C LEU A 185 -4.63 28.77 13.98
N SER A 186 -4.37 27.46 14.02
CA SER A 186 -3.94 26.68 12.86
C SER A 186 -4.99 26.69 11.75
N GLY A 187 -4.65 27.06 10.52
CA GLY A 187 -5.57 27.13 9.37
C GLY A 187 -6.35 28.45 9.28
N CYS A 188 -6.02 29.44 10.11
CA CYS A 188 -6.52 30.81 9.99
C CYS A 188 -5.75 31.57 8.90
N SER A 189 -6.04 31.25 7.63
CA SER A 189 -5.28 31.69 6.47
C SER A 189 -5.26 33.20 6.23
N ASN A 190 -6.14 33.98 6.87
CA ASN A 190 -6.18 35.45 6.73
C ASN A 190 -5.40 36.19 7.82
N ILE A 191 -4.84 35.49 8.82
CA ILE A 191 -4.00 36.10 9.85
C ILE A 191 -2.61 36.31 9.26
N THR A 192 -2.21 37.58 9.12
CA THR A 192 -0.92 37.99 8.54
C THR A 192 0.09 38.48 9.58
N GLU A 193 -0.38 38.84 10.78
CA GLU A 193 0.46 39.35 11.87
C GLU A 193 0.60 38.31 12.98
N PHE A 194 1.76 38.27 13.61
CA PHE A 194 1.97 37.44 14.80
C PHE A 194 1.11 37.96 15.96
N PRO A 195 0.38 37.09 16.69
CA PRO A 195 -0.58 37.52 17.69
C PRO A 195 0.10 38.18 18.91
N GLU A 196 -0.49 39.24 19.44
CA GLU A 196 -0.03 39.86 20.67
C GLU A 196 -0.50 39.09 21.91
N ILE A 197 0.38 38.24 22.45
CA ILE A 197 0.06 37.26 23.50
C ILE A 197 0.87 37.48 24.78
N SER A 198 0.38 36.91 25.88
CA SER A 198 1.07 36.93 27.17
C SER A 198 2.21 35.90 27.19
N GLY A 199 3.20 36.10 28.07
CA GLY A 199 4.30 35.16 28.28
C GLY A 199 3.92 33.86 29.02
N ALA A 200 2.64 33.66 29.34
CA ALA A 200 2.15 32.46 30.01
C ALA A 200 1.98 31.26 29.06
N ILE A 201 1.96 31.51 27.75
CA ILE A 201 1.71 30.47 26.74
C ILE A 201 2.81 29.40 26.76
N THR A 202 2.39 28.14 26.82
CA THR A 202 3.19 26.93 26.74
C THR A 202 3.08 26.26 25.38
N ASP A 203 1.92 26.33 24.73
CA ASP A 203 1.67 25.72 23.43
C ASP A 203 1.05 26.76 22.47
N LEU A 204 1.75 27.04 21.38
CA LEU A 204 1.29 27.96 20.34
C LEU A 204 1.27 27.27 18.98
N TYR A 205 0.07 27.13 18.41
CA TYR A 205 -0.14 26.53 17.10
C TYR A 205 -0.60 27.59 16.10
N LEU A 206 0.23 27.83 15.09
CA LEU A 206 0.07 28.81 14.02
C LEU A 206 0.25 28.13 12.65
N ARG A 207 -0.10 26.86 12.52
CA ARG A 207 0.01 26.12 11.25
C ARG A 207 -0.84 26.78 10.16
N GLU A 208 -0.42 26.79 8.91
CA GLU A 208 -1.24 27.25 7.76
C GLU A 208 -1.87 28.64 7.95
N THR A 209 -1.13 29.60 8.51
CA THR A 209 -1.49 31.03 8.55
C THR A 209 -0.80 31.80 7.41
N SER A 210 -1.02 33.11 7.33
CA SER A 210 -0.32 33.99 6.36
C SER A 210 0.72 34.88 7.05
N ILE A 211 1.22 34.49 8.22
CA ILE A 211 2.26 35.24 8.95
C ILE A 211 3.56 35.24 8.14
N GLU A 212 4.09 36.43 7.87
CA GLU A 212 5.33 36.60 7.11
C GLU A 212 6.54 36.80 8.03
N GLU A 213 6.38 37.53 9.13
CA GLU A 213 7.45 37.88 10.05
C GLU A 213 7.01 37.69 11.50
N VAL A 214 7.98 37.29 12.32
CA VAL A 214 7.78 37.07 13.75
C VAL A 214 8.63 38.09 14.52
N PRO A 215 8.01 39.08 15.20
CA PRO A 215 8.76 40.12 15.90
C PRO A 215 9.59 39.56 17.07
N TYR A 216 10.87 39.96 17.16
CA TYR A 216 11.76 39.53 18.26
C TYR A 216 11.18 39.83 19.64
N LEU A 217 10.56 41.00 19.83
CA LEU A 217 9.95 41.38 21.11
C LEU A 217 8.78 40.47 21.51
N ALA A 218 8.02 39.98 20.52
CA ALA A 218 6.92 39.05 20.77
C ALA A 218 7.44 37.67 21.19
N ILE A 219 8.46 37.14 20.50
CA ILE A 219 9.12 35.88 20.88
C ILE A 219 9.85 35.98 22.21
N LYS A 220 10.46 37.13 22.51
CA LYS A 220 11.17 37.37 23.76
C LYS A 220 10.27 37.24 25.00
N SER A 221 8.98 37.53 24.88
CA SER A 221 8.04 37.44 26.02
C SER A 221 7.61 36.00 26.33
N LEU A 222 7.77 35.05 25.40
CA LEU A 222 7.27 33.67 25.52
C LEU A 222 8.16 32.77 26.38
N SER A 223 8.55 33.20 27.57
CA SER A 223 9.53 32.49 28.41
C SER A 223 9.11 31.08 28.86
N LYS A 224 7.81 30.77 28.85
CA LYS A 224 7.25 29.46 29.24
C LYS A 224 6.91 28.54 28.06
N ILE A 225 7.18 28.97 26.82
CA ILE A 225 6.81 28.18 25.64
C ILE A 225 7.54 26.83 25.64
N VAL A 226 6.77 25.76 25.41
CA VAL A 226 7.22 24.36 25.33
C VAL A 226 7.09 23.83 23.92
N SER A 227 6.00 24.19 23.22
CA SER A 227 5.73 23.76 21.85
C SER A 227 5.32 24.95 20.97
N LEU A 228 6.04 25.14 19.86
CA LEU A 228 5.79 26.16 18.87
C LEU A 228 5.65 25.55 17.48
N ASN A 229 4.48 25.68 16.86
CA ASN A 229 4.18 25.08 15.57
C ASN A 229 3.81 26.15 14.53
N PHE A 230 4.65 26.31 13.53
CA PHE A 230 4.45 27.17 12.36
C PHE A 230 4.32 26.37 11.07
N SER A 231 4.04 25.06 11.13
CA SER A 231 4.03 24.24 9.92
C SER A 231 3.16 24.81 8.79
N SER A 232 3.60 24.67 7.56
CA SER A 232 2.91 25.02 6.33
C SER A 232 2.59 26.52 6.20
N ASN A 233 3.36 27.38 6.89
CA ASN A 233 3.39 28.82 6.62
C ASN A 233 4.36 29.10 5.46
N THR A 234 3.85 29.08 4.23
CA THR A 234 4.68 29.23 3.03
C THR A 234 5.26 30.63 2.83
N ARG A 235 4.73 31.65 3.52
CA ARG A 235 5.23 33.04 3.47
C ARG A 235 6.19 33.40 4.60
N LEU A 236 6.27 32.58 5.65
CA LEU A 236 7.06 32.87 6.83
C LEU A 236 8.55 32.93 6.48
N LYS A 237 9.16 34.06 6.78
CA LYS A 237 10.61 34.29 6.64
C LYS A 237 11.37 33.68 7.82
N ASN A 238 12.69 33.83 7.81
CA ASN A 238 13.56 33.37 8.90
C ASN A 238 13.09 33.91 10.27
N LEU A 239 13.15 33.05 11.28
CA LEU A 239 12.73 33.37 12.63
C LEU A 239 13.79 34.21 13.35
N PRO A 240 13.41 35.10 14.29
CA PRO A 240 14.36 35.75 15.17
C PRO A 240 15.01 34.75 16.12
N SER A 241 16.10 35.15 16.78
CA SER A 241 16.79 34.29 17.75
C SER A 241 15.88 33.85 18.90
N MET A 242 15.89 32.55 19.18
CA MET A 242 15.08 31.86 20.19
C MET A 242 15.95 31.17 21.26
N ARG A 243 17.25 31.50 21.33
CA ARG A 243 18.20 30.90 22.27
C ARG A 243 17.81 31.05 23.74
N HIS A 244 17.06 32.11 24.09
CA HIS A 244 16.58 32.36 25.46
C HIS A 244 15.38 31.49 25.86
N LEU A 245 14.72 30.80 24.92
CA LEU A 245 13.58 29.93 25.18
C LEU A 245 14.07 28.58 25.73
N THR A 246 14.46 28.57 27.01
CA THR A 246 15.03 27.39 27.69
C THR A 246 14.01 26.29 28.01
N SER A 247 12.72 26.57 27.86
CA SER A 247 11.63 25.59 28.02
C SER A 247 11.13 25.00 26.69
N LEU A 248 11.59 25.52 25.55
CA LEU A 248 11.10 25.11 24.24
C LEU A 248 11.66 23.72 23.89
N GLU A 249 10.78 22.72 23.92
CA GLU A 249 11.11 21.32 23.65
C GLU A 249 10.76 20.93 22.21
N THR A 250 9.72 21.53 21.63
CA THR A 250 9.24 21.20 20.28
C THR A 250 9.13 22.44 19.40
N LEU A 251 9.82 22.41 18.25
CA LEU A 251 9.68 23.41 17.19
C LEU A 251 9.33 22.73 15.87
N CYS A 252 8.23 23.14 15.25
CA CYS A 252 7.78 22.60 13.96
C CYS A 252 7.66 23.72 12.92
N LEU A 253 8.46 23.62 11.86
CA LEU A 253 8.53 24.52 10.69
C LEU A 253 8.30 23.75 9.38
N ASP A 254 7.75 22.55 9.45
CA ASP A 254 7.46 21.71 8.28
C ASP A 254 6.64 22.44 7.22
N GLY A 255 7.13 22.56 5.99
CA GLY A 255 6.47 23.22 4.87
C GLY A 255 6.63 24.75 4.86
N CYS A 256 7.49 25.32 5.70
CA CYS A 256 7.86 26.73 5.64
C CYS A 256 8.92 26.97 4.55
N SER A 257 8.48 26.99 3.29
CA SER A 257 9.36 27.05 2.11
C SER A 257 10.23 28.30 1.97
N ASN A 258 9.96 29.37 2.73
CA ASN A 258 10.73 30.62 2.71
C ASN A 258 11.77 30.72 3.84
N ILE A 259 11.88 29.71 4.71
CA ILE A 259 12.94 29.64 5.71
C ILE A 259 14.20 29.10 5.05
N THR A 260 15.23 29.95 4.98
CA THR A 260 16.52 29.66 4.31
C THR A 260 17.65 29.42 5.29
N GLU A 261 17.50 29.83 6.55
CA GLU A 261 18.50 29.71 7.60
C GLU A 261 18.05 28.71 8.66
N PHE A 262 19.00 27.94 9.20
CA PHE A 262 18.75 27.08 10.34
C PHE A 262 18.40 27.95 11.58
N PRO A 263 17.33 27.65 12.33
CA PRO A 263 16.86 28.52 13.39
C PRO A 263 17.85 28.58 14.56
N GLU A 264 18.05 29.77 15.12
CA GLU A 264 18.86 29.94 16.33
C GLU A 264 18.07 29.57 17.60
N ILE A 265 18.19 28.31 18.02
CA ILE A 265 17.40 27.72 19.11
C ILE A 265 18.25 27.36 20.34
N SER A 266 17.58 27.20 21.48
CA SER A 266 18.20 26.74 22.72
C SER A 266 18.48 25.22 22.67
N GLY A 267 19.41 24.76 23.51
CA GLY A 267 19.72 23.33 23.65
C GLY A 267 18.65 22.48 24.35
N ALA A 268 17.51 23.08 24.71
CA ALA A 268 16.39 22.36 25.33
C ALA A 268 15.54 21.57 24.32
N ILE A 269 15.69 21.86 23.03
CA ILE A 269 14.92 21.26 21.95
C ILE A 269 15.13 19.74 21.93
N THR A 270 14.00 19.03 21.94
CA THR A 270 13.90 17.57 21.90
C THR A 270 13.36 17.10 20.55
N PHE A 271 12.42 17.84 19.96
CA PHE A 271 11.80 17.53 18.67
C PHE A 271 11.92 18.73 17.73
N LEU A 272 12.60 18.55 16.59
CA LEU A 272 12.82 19.59 15.60
C LEU A 272 12.36 19.12 14.22
N TYR A 273 11.31 19.76 13.70
CA TYR A 273 10.72 19.43 12.40
C TYR A 273 10.93 20.58 11.42
N LEU A 274 11.71 20.34 10.37
CA LEU A 274 12.14 21.30 9.35
C LEU A 274 11.90 20.75 7.94
N SER A 275 10.92 19.86 7.76
CA SER A 275 10.62 19.26 6.46
C SER A 275 10.27 20.32 5.42
N GLY A 276 10.78 20.22 4.19
CA GLY A 276 10.34 21.08 3.08
C GLY A 276 10.57 22.58 3.28
N THR A 277 11.61 22.95 4.03
CA THR A 277 12.16 24.31 4.11
C THR A 277 13.15 24.56 2.96
N ALA A 278 13.70 25.77 2.87
CA ALA A 278 14.74 26.13 1.90
C ALA A 278 16.14 26.24 2.53
N ILE A 279 16.35 25.60 3.70
CA ILE A 279 17.65 25.59 4.40
C ILE A 279 18.71 24.92 3.52
N GLU A 280 19.84 25.61 3.32
CA GLU A 280 20.97 25.08 2.54
C GLU A 280 22.05 24.46 3.43
N GLU A 281 22.31 25.04 4.60
CA GLU A 281 23.40 24.64 5.48
C GLU A 281 22.96 24.64 6.94
N VAL A 282 23.49 23.68 7.70
CA VAL A 282 23.28 23.59 9.15
C VAL A 282 24.61 23.92 9.85
N PRO A 283 24.70 25.02 10.60
CA PRO A 283 25.93 25.39 11.30
C PRO A 283 26.31 24.35 12.37
N TYR A 284 27.59 23.98 12.44
CA TYR A 284 28.10 23.09 13.50
C TYR A 284 27.80 23.63 14.91
N SER A 285 27.86 24.96 15.11
CA SER A 285 27.53 25.61 16.38
C SER A 285 26.08 25.39 16.82
N ALA A 286 25.14 25.29 15.88
CA ALA A 286 23.74 24.99 16.16
C ALA A 286 23.58 23.52 16.56
N ILE A 287 24.15 22.59 15.81
CA ILE A 287 24.09 21.15 16.13
C ILE A 287 24.81 20.83 17.45
N LYS A 288 25.90 21.53 17.77
CA LYS A 288 26.63 21.38 19.03
C LYS A 288 25.77 21.70 20.27
N SER A 289 24.82 22.63 20.17
CA SER A 289 23.98 23.01 21.32
C SER A 289 22.81 22.06 21.56
N LEU A 290 22.39 21.26 20.57
CA LEU A 290 21.19 20.41 20.62
C LEU A 290 21.38 19.10 21.40
N SER A 291 21.97 19.14 22.59
CA SER A 291 22.33 17.92 23.35
C SER A 291 21.15 17.03 23.78
N LYS A 292 19.92 17.57 23.82
CA LYS A 292 18.69 16.86 24.20
C LYS A 292 17.86 16.38 23.00
N ILE A 293 18.29 16.63 21.77
CA ILE A 293 17.49 16.28 20.60
C ILE A 293 17.29 14.77 20.50
N VAL A 294 16.04 14.36 20.32
CA VAL A 294 15.62 12.97 20.13
C VAL A 294 15.21 12.73 18.68
N GLU A 295 14.56 13.72 18.06
CA GLU A 295 14.07 13.64 16.68
C GLU A 295 14.46 14.89 15.89
N LEU A 296 15.11 14.66 14.74
CA LEU A 296 15.38 15.66 13.73
C LEU A 296 14.78 15.23 12.39
N ASP A 297 13.67 15.86 11.98
CA ASP A 297 13.10 15.67 10.65
C ASP A 297 13.46 16.84 9.74
N MET A 298 14.20 16.55 8.67
CA MET A 298 14.56 17.50 7.62
C MET A 298 14.20 16.94 6.23
N ARG A 299 13.19 16.07 6.13
CA ARG A 299 12.80 15.45 4.84
C ARG A 299 12.38 16.50 3.79
N SER A 300 12.61 16.18 2.53
CA SER A 300 12.25 16.99 1.37
C SER A 300 12.92 18.38 1.32
N ASN A 301 14.04 18.57 2.03
CA ASN A 301 14.87 19.76 1.88
C ASN A 301 15.82 19.57 0.69
N THR A 302 15.36 19.90 -0.52
CA THR A 302 16.11 19.61 -1.76
C THR A 302 17.36 20.48 -1.95
N ARG A 303 17.50 21.58 -1.19
CA ARG A 303 18.67 22.47 -1.23
C ARG A 303 19.73 22.14 -0.17
N LEU A 304 19.36 21.35 0.84
CA LEU A 304 20.20 21.04 1.98
C LEU A 304 21.45 20.28 1.55
N ARG A 305 22.61 20.83 1.93
CA ARG A 305 23.94 20.21 1.75
C ARG A 305 24.23 19.26 2.90
N ASN A 306 25.43 18.67 2.89
CA ASN A 306 25.87 17.75 3.93
C ASN A 306 25.74 18.37 5.33
N LEU A 307 25.25 17.56 6.28
CA LEU A 307 25.14 17.95 7.68
C LEU A 307 26.52 17.92 8.36
N PRO A 308 26.77 18.79 9.34
CA PRO A 308 27.96 18.66 10.18
C PRO A 308 27.87 17.39 11.04
N SER A 309 29.00 16.97 11.63
CA SER A 309 29.03 15.80 12.52
C SER A 309 28.05 15.94 13.69
N MET A 310 27.29 14.87 13.92
CA MET A 310 26.26 14.70 14.95
C MET A 310 26.60 13.56 15.92
N CYS A 311 27.84 13.07 15.90
CA CYS A 311 28.26 11.91 16.70
C CYS A 311 28.10 12.13 18.23
N HIS A 312 28.13 13.39 18.70
CA HIS A 312 27.92 13.75 20.11
C HIS A 312 26.44 13.78 20.55
N LEU A 313 25.49 13.69 19.62
CA LEU A 313 24.06 13.71 19.91
C LEU A 313 23.57 12.34 20.42
N THR A 314 23.96 11.99 21.64
CA THR A 314 23.67 10.69 22.27
C THR A 314 22.19 10.43 22.55
N SER A 315 21.35 11.47 22.55
CA SER A 315 19.89 11.33 22.72
C SER A 315 19.15 11.12 21.39
N LEU A 316 19.80 11.33 20.23
CA LEU A 316 19.15 11.32 18.93
C LEU A 316 18.75 9.90 18.53
N GLN A 317 17.45 9.65 18.45
CA GLN A 317 16.88 8.36 18.07
C GLN A 317 16.42 8.32 16.62
N LEU A 318 15.96 9.45 16.06
CA LEU A 318 15.43 9.52 14.70
C LEU A 318 16.05 10.68 13.91
N LEU A 319 16.66 10.36 12.78
CA LEU A 319 17.11 11.34 11.78
C LEU A 319 16.43 11.05 10.43
N ASN A 320 15.64 11.99 9.96
CA ASN A 320 14.94 11.88 8.69
C ASN A 320 15.47 12.88 7.65
N LEU A 321 16.16 12.37 6.63
CA LEU A 321 16.70 13.14 5.50
C LEU A 321 16.12 12.68 4.17
N LYS A 322 14.98 11.97 4.21
CA LYS A 322 14.35 11.46 2.99
C LYS A 322 14.10 12.58 1.99
N GLY A 323 14.53 12.42 0.74
CA GLY A 323 14.32 13.43 -0.31
C GLY A 323 15.27 14.62 -0.29
N CYS A 324 16.30 14.61 0.57
CA CYS A 324 17.37 15.61 0.56
C CYS A 324 18.41 15.28 -0.53
N SER A 325 18.07 15.56 -1.78
CA SER A 325 18.83 15.14 -2.97
C SER A 325 20.26 15.70 -3.08
N ASN A 326 20.58 16.76 -2.34
CA ASN A 326 21.89 17.42 -2.35
C ASN A 326 22.83 16.93 -1.23
N ILE A 327 22.37 16.06 -0.35
CA ILE A 327 23.23 15.37 0.63
C ILE A 327 23.98 14.26 -0.09
N THR A 328 25.30 14.39 -0.21
CA THR A 328 26.18 13.45 -0.92
C THR A 328 26.97 12.54 -0.01
N GLU A 329 27.10 12.91 1.27
CA GLU A 329 27.82 12.14 2.27
C GLU A 329 26.84 11.48 3.25
N PHE A 330 27.18 10.28 3.71
CA PHE A 330 26.43 9.62 4.76
C PHE A 330 26.62 10.38 6.08
N PRO A 331 25.54 10.70 6.83
CA PRO A 331 25.64 11.52 8.02
C PRO A 331 26.43 10.81 9.14
N ASP A 332 27.40 11.51 9.73
CA ASP A 332 28.14 11.06 10.91
C ASP A 332 27.27 11.23 12.16
N VAL A 333 26.68 10.14 12.65
CA VAL A 333 25.69 10.09 13.74
C VAL A 333 26.17 9.25 14.91
N SER A 334 25.56 9.47 16.09
CA SER A 334 25.82 8.66 17.27
C SER A 334 25.40 7.19 17.07
N GLY A 335 26.05 6.29 17.79
CA GLY A 335 25.72 4.86 17.80
C GLY A 335 24.33 4.53 18.36
N GLU A 336 23.65 5.48 19.02
CA GLU A 336 22.31 5.33 19.64
C GLU A 336 21.14 5.55 18.67
N ILE A 337 21.40 5.91 17.41
CA ILE A 337 20.37 6.13 16.39
C ILE A 337 19.53 4.86 16.16
N ALA A 338 18.21 4.98 16.24
CA ALA A 338 17.27 3.87 16.04
C ALA A 338 16.61 3.91 14.65
N ILE A 339 16.41 5.10 14.08
CA ILE A 339 15.76 5.28 12.78
C ILE A 339 16.57 6.28 11.95
N LEU A 340 17.02 5.85 10.77
CA LEU A 340 17.81 6.65 9.84
C LEU A 340 17.20 6.57 8.44
N HIS A 341 16.44 7.61 8.06
CA HIS A 341 15.81 7.67 6.75
C HIS A 341 16.65 8.48 5.77
N LEU A 342 17.24 7.80 4.78
CA LEU A 342 18.14 8.37 3.78
C LEU A 342 17.65 8.15 2.34
N SER A 343 16.47 7.57 2.17
CA SER A 343 15.87 7.36 0.85
C SER A 343 15.82 8.66 0.04
N GLU A 344 16.04 8.60 -1.28
CA GLU A 344 16.01 9.75 -2.20
C GLU A 344 17.09 10.83 -1.92
N THR A 345 18.13 10.50 -1.16
CA THR A 345 19.31 11.37 -0.99
C THR A 345 20.31 11.20 -2.14
N GLY A 346 21.30 12.10 -2.19
CA GLY A 346 22.41 12.05 -3.15
C GLY A 346 23.63 11.25 -2.67
N ILE A 347 23.49 10.46 -1.59
CA ILE A 347 24.62 9.75 -0.96
C ILE A 347 25.34 8.85 -1.96
N GLU A 348 26.67 8.96 -2.01
CA GLU A 348 27.49 8.18 -2.94
C GLU A 348 28.02 6.87 -2.36
N GLU A 349 28.20 6.79 -1.05
CA GLU A 349 28.72 5.62 -0.35
C GLU A 349 28.07 5.43 1.02
N VAL A 350 27.78 4.18 1.40
CA VAL A 350 27.52 3.81 2.80
C VAL A 350 28.84 3.39 3.47
N PRO A 351 29.34 4.16 4.47
CA PRO A 351 30.67 3.98 5.04
C PRO A 351 30.74 2.82 6.06
N SER A 352 31.98 2.42 6.41
CA SER A 352 32.22 1.28 7.31
C SER A 352 31.80 1.49 8.77
N PHE A 353 31.67 2.75 9.23
CA PHE A 353 31.19 3.01 10.60
C PHE A 353 29.72 2.64 10.79
N VAL A 354 28.95 2.42 9.71
CA VAL A 354 27.53 2.02 9.78
C VAL A 354 27.35 0.76 10.64
N GLY A 355 28.33 -0.15 10.66
CA GLY A 355 28.28 -1.36 11.49
C GLY A 355 28.37 -1.11 13.00
N ARG A 356 28.69 0.12 13.43
CA ARG A 356 28.76 0.53 14.85
C ARG A 356 27.44 1.12 15.37
N LEU A 357 26.44 1.31 14.51
CA LEU A 357 25.13 1.85 14.89
C LEU A 357 24.32 0.79 15.68
N THR A 358 23.21 1.20 16.29
CA THR A 358 22.41 0.31 17.15
C THR A 358 22.04 -1.01 16.48
N ASN A 359 21.93 -2.06 17.29
CA ASN A 359 21.44 -3.38 16.88
C ASN A 359 19.92 -3.39 16.56
N HIS A 360 19.24 -2.25 16.49
CA HIS A 360 17.82 -2.15 16.18
C HIS A 360 17.54 -0.96 15.25
N LEU A 361 18.40 -0.79 14.24
CA LEU A 361 18.32 0.30 13.29
C LEU A 361 17.27 0.04 12.20
N ASP A 362 16.37 0.98 11.99
CA ASP A 362 15.60 1.09 10.76
C ASP A 362 16.32 2.02 9.78
N LEU A 363 16.94 1.45 8.74
CA LEU A 363 17.70 2.17 7.72
C LEU A 363 16.98 2.08 6.37
N THR A 364 16.65 3.23 5.78
CA THR A 364 16.06 3.27 4.43
C THR A 364 16.98 4.00 3.44
N LEU A 365 17.25 3.36 2.31
CA LEU A 365 18.20 3.82 1.28
C LEU A 365 17.61 3.71 -0.14
N MET A 366 16.29 3.70 -0.27
CA MET A 366 15.63 3.58 -1.57
C MET A 366 15.87 4.83 -2.43
N HIS A 367 16.01 4.66 -3.74
CA HIS A 367 16.14 5.74 -4.72
C HIS A 367 17.34 6.69 -4.46
N CYS A 368 18.39 6.23 -3.79
CA CYS A 368 19.68 6.94 -3.71
C CYS A 368 20.41 6.83 -5.05
N LYS A 369 19.99 7.63 -6.03
CA LYS A 369 20.40 7.51 -7.46
C LYS A 369 21.91 7.68 -7.69
N ARG A 370 22.65 8.23 -6.73
CA ARG A 370 24.10 8.44 -6.79
C ARG A 370 24.90 7.39 -6.01
N LEU A 371 24.24 6.49 -5.27
CA LEU A 371 24.90 5.49 -4.47
C LEU A 371 25.66 4.51 -5.36
N LYS A 372 26.98 4.45 -5.18
CA LYS A 372 27.89 3.58 -5.95
C LYS A 372 28.36 2.38 -5.14
N LYS A 373 28.57 2.57 -3.83
CA LYS A 373 29.21 1.59 -2.94
C LYS A 373 28.46 1.47 -1.62
N VAL A 374 28.43 0.26 -1.10
CA VAL A 374 27.95 -0.05 0.25
C VAL A 374 29.07 -0.81 0.96
N SER A 375 29.46 -0.40 2.17
CA SER A 375 30.48 -1.11 2.95
C SER A 375 29.99 -2.46 3.47
N SER A 376 30.88 -3.45 3.59
CA SER A 376 30.61 -4.77 4.17
C SER A 376 30.18 -4.72 5.65
N SER A 377 30.50 -3.63 6.37
CA SER A 377 30.00 -3.41 7.73
C SER A 377 28.46 -3.35 7.81
N ILE A 378 27.75 -3.16 6.69
CA ILE A 378 26.27 -3.21 6.65
C ILE A 378 25.71 -4.53 7.21
N PHE A 379 26.45 -5.64 7.09
CA PHE A 379 26.04 -6.95 7.58
C PHE A 379 26.13 -7.10 9.11
N GLN A 380 26.78 -6.17 9.80
CA GLN A 380 26.83 -6.12 11.26
C GLN A 380 25.53 -5.56 11.85
N LEU A 381 24.72 -4.89 11.04
CA LEU A 381 23.46 -4.30 11.47
C LEU A 381 22.39 -5.38 11.70
N LYS A 382 21.70 -5.27 12.83
CA LYS A 382 20.42 -5.95 13.05
C LYS A 382 19.28 -4.97 12.72
N LEU A 383 18.81 -5.07 11.48
CA LEU A 383 17.77 -4.19 10.95
C LEU A 383 16.42 -4.48 11.62
N GLY A 384 15.70 -3.45 12.06
CA GLY A 384 14.50 -3.57 12.90
C GLY A 384 13.39 -4.47 12.32
N TRP A 385 13.17 -4.40 11.00
CA TRP A 385 12.21 -5.22 10.25
C TRP A 385 12.87 -6.38 9.48
N GLY A 386 14.17 -6.60 9.68
CA GLY A 386 14.94 -7.67 9.05
C GLY A 386 15.18 -7.50 7.55
N GLY A 387 14.99 -6.29 7.00
CA GLY A 387 15.14 -6.03 5.56
C GLY A 387 16.08 -4.87 5.24
N LEU A 388 16.86 -5.00 4.16
CA LEU A 388 17.62 -3.91 3.54
C LEU A 388 17.04 -3.63 2.15
N ASP A 389 16.62 -2.39 1.91
CA ASP A 389 16.06 -1.96 0.64
C ASP A 389 16.92 -0.86 -0.01
N LEU A 390 17.57 -1.23 -1.12
CA LEU A 390 18.39 -0.40 -2.00
C LEU A 390 17.69 -0.20 -3.37
N SER A 391 16.38 -0.43 -3.46
CA SER A 391 15.63 -0.32 -4.70
C SER A 391 15.75 1.08 -5.29
N GLY A 392 16.02 1.17 -6.59
CA GLY A 392 16.17 2.43 -7.33
C GLY A 392 17.53 3.09 -7.18
N CYS A 393 18.51 2.46 -6.53
CA CYS A 393 19.91 2.90 -6.50
C CYS A 393 20.59 2.62 -7.85
N SER A 394 20.32 3.48 -8.84
CA SER A 394 20.66 3.25 -10.24
C SER A 394 22.17 3.23 -10.56
N LYS A 395 23.02 3.79 -9.69
CA LYS A 395 24.48 3.81 -9.86
C LYS A 395 25.22 2.75 -9.05
N LEU A 396 24.50 1.86 -8.35
CA LEU A 396 25.10 0.80 -7.56
C LEU A 396 25.72 -0.23 -8.50
N GLU A 397 27.05 -0.34 -8.50
CA GLU A 397 27.81 -1.21 -9.41
C GLU A 397 27.94 -2.65 -8.87
N SER A 398 28.14 -2.78 -7.56
CA SER A 398 28.28 -4.07 -6.88
C SER A 398 27.78 -3.99 -5.44
N PHE A 399 27.44 -5.16 -4.89
CA PHE A 399 27.08 -5.32 -3.49
C PHE A 399 28.31 -5.84 -2.69
N PRO A 400 28.56 -5.39 -1.45
CA PRO A 400 29.78 -5.71 -0.72
C PRO A 400 29.94 -7.18 -0.38
N GLU A 401 31.18 -7.66 -0.37
CA GLU A 401 31.50 -8.98 0.15
C GLU A 401 31.11 -9.11 1.63
N VAL A 402 30.50 -10.26 1.96
CA VAL A 402 30.28 -10.67 3.34
C VAL A 402 31.62 -11.20 3.88
N LEU A 403 32.44 -10.31 4.42
CA LEU A 403 33.71 -10.69 5.05
C LEU A 403 33.41 -11.45 6.35
N GLU A 404 33.88 -12.70 6.44
CA GLU A 404 34.14 -13.33 7.73
C GLU A 404 35.31 -12.53 8.32
N ASN A 405 35.11 -11.87 9.49
CA ASN A 405 36.16 -11.09 10.12
C ASN A 405 37.41 -11.97 10.34
N GLU A 406 38.42 -11.85 9.47
CA GLU A 406 39.73 -12.45 9.68
C GLU A 406 40.39 -11.78 10.89
N GLY A 407 40.18 -12.35 12.08
CA GLY A 407 40.86 -11.90 13.30
C GLY A 407 40.07 -12.00 14.61
N MET A 408 38.77 -12.32 14.60
CA MET A 408 38.03 -12.62 15.84
C MET A 408 37.26 -13.93 15.73
N LEU A 409 37.40 -14.77 16.77
CA LEU A 409 36.90 -16.14 16.94
C LEU A 409 35.48 -16.44 16.38
N PRO A 410 35.15 -17.73 16.12
CA PRO A 410 33.92 -18.19 15.44
C PRO A 410 32.60 -17.91 16.17
N SER A 411 32.63 -17.30 17.36
CA SER A 411 31.42 -16.80 18.04
C SER A 411 30.80 -15.57 17.36
N SER A 412 31.47 -15.00 16.35
CA SER A 412 31.00 -13.85 15.56
C SER A 412 30.09 -14.21 14.38
N ILE A 413 29.89 -15.49 14.06
CA ILE A 413 28.92 -15.94 13.04
C ILE A 413 27.47 -15.63 13.44
N GLU A 414 27.20 -15.36 14.72
CA GLU A 414 25.90 -14.87 15.17
C GLU A 414 25.57 -13.45 14.66
N LEU A 415 26.58 -12.63 14.29
CA LEU A 415 26.40 -11.25 13.80
C LEU A 415 25.90 -11.16 12.35
N LEU A 416 26.28 -12.09 11.45
CA LEU A 416 25.97 -12.01 10.00
C LEU A 416 24.51 -12.35 9.63
N ASN A 417 23.60 -12.29 10.59
CA ASN A 417 22.34 -13.04 10.57
C ASN A 417 21.11 -12.16 10.84
N GLY A 418 21.16 -10.87 10.51
CA GLY A 418 20.02 -9.95 10.62
C GLY A 418 19.14 -9.88 9.37
N ILE A 419 19.75 -9.94 8.17
CA ILE A 419 19.06 -9.66 6.90
C ILE A 419 18.26 -10.90 6.47
N ARG A 420 16.93 -10.78 6.54
CA ARG A 420 15.95 -11.73 6.00
C ARG A 420 15.45 -11.32 4.62
N GLN A 421 15.45 -10.03 4.33
CA GLN A 421 14.96 -9.49 3.06
C GLN A 421 16.00 -8.55 2.46
N LEU A 422 16.34 -8.75 1.19
CA LEU A 422 17.25 -7.87 0.45
C LEU A 422 16.58 -7.46 -0.86
N TYR A 423 16.37 -6.17 -1.04
CA TYR A 423 15.79 -5.61 -2.25
C TYR A 423 16.78 -4.68 -2.94
N MET A 424 17.06 -4.97 -4.21
CA MET A 424 17.89 -4.16 -5.11
C MET A 424 17.15 -4.00 -6.43
N ARG A 425 15.86 -3.59 -6.37
CA ARG A 425 15.03 -3.47 -7.57
C ARG A 425 15.44 -2.26 -8.41
N TYR A 426 15.40 -2.35 -9.72
CA TYR A 426 15.73 -1.27 -10.66
C TYR A 426 17.14 -0.69 -10.46
N CYS A 427 18.10 -1.50 -9.98
CA CYS A 427 19.52 -1.16 -9.92
C CYS A 427 20.19 -1.39 -11.29
N LYS A 428 20.00 -0.43 -12.20
CA LYS A 428 20.33 -0.56 -13.63
C LYS A 428 21.82 -0.81 -13.94
N ASN A 429 22.73 -0.35 -13.09
CA ASN A 429 24.18 -0.51 -13.27
C ASN A 429 24.76 -1.66 -12.43
N LEU A 430 23.92 -2.52 -11.85
CA LEU A 430 24.41 -3.62 -11.02
C LEU A 430 25.08 -4.67 -11.92
N GLU A 431 26.41 -4.80 -11.84
CA GLU A 431 27.21 -5.67 -12.70
C GLU A 431 27.56 -7.01 -12.05
N SER A 432 27.65 -7.05 -10.71
CA SER A 432 27.98 -8.29 -9.98
C SER A 432 27.34 -8.37 -8.60
N LEU A 433 27.12 -9.61 -8.16
CA LEU A 433 26.79 -9.98 -6.78
C LEU A 433 27.97 -10.77 -6.20
N PRO A 434 28.34 -10.56 -4.93
CA PRO A 434 29.47 -11.25 -4.32
C PRO A 434 29.11 -12.71 -4.06
N ASN A 435 30.06 -13.62 -4.28
CA ASN A 435 29.89 -15.06 -4.00
C ASN A 435 29.54 -15.34 -2.53
N SER A 436 30.07 -14.50 -1.63
CA SER A 436 29.79 -14.55 -0.20
C SER A 436 28.35 -14.18 0.18
N LEU A 437 27.50 -13.77 -0.79
CA LEU A 437 26.04 -13.65 -0.58
C LEU A 437 25.42 -14.97 -0.10
N CYS A 438 26.00 -16.12 -0.49
CA CYS A 438 25.60 -17.44 0.02
C CYS A 438 25.76 -17.60 1.54
N ASN A 439 26.56 -16.75 2.18
CA ASN A 439 26.78 -16.80 3.63
C ASN A 439 25.62 -16.17 4.42
N LEU A 440 24.68 -15.48 3.76
CA LEU A 440 23.47 -14.92 4.39
C LEU A 440 22.45 -16.01 4.73
N SER A 441 22.75 -16.78 5.78
CA SER A 441 22.03 -18.00 6.15
C SER A 441 20.56 -17.81 6.54
N LYS A 442 20.11 -16.57 6.78
CA LYS A 442 18.72 -16.21 7.11
C LYS A 442 18.01 -15.43 6.00
N LEU A 443 18.64 -15.22 4.84
CA LEU A 443 18.00 -14.53 3.73
C LEU A 443 16.82 -15.36 3.20
N GLU A 444 15.61 -14.84 3.35
CA GLU A 444 14.36 -15.48 2.94
C GLU A 444 13.80 -14.88 1.65
N MET A 445 14.08 -13.61 1.37
CA MET A 445 13.59 -12.90 0.18
C MET A 445 14.72 -12.12 -0.49
N LEU A 446 14.87 -12.29 -1.80
CA LEU A 446 15.80 -11.54 -2.65
C LEU A 446 15.03 -10.94 -3.83
N GLY A 447 15.00 -9.62 -3.92
CA GLY A 447 14.35 -8.92 -5.03
C GLY A 447 15.35 -8.19 -5.91
N LEU A 448 15.42 -8.60 -7.18
CA LEU A 448 16.29 -8.06 -8.22
C LEU A 448 15.49 -7.57 -9.43
N CYS A 449 14.18 -7.37 -9.27
CA CYS A 449 13.29 -6.91 -10.33
C CYS A 449 13.85 -5.68 -11.04
N GLY A 450 13.86 -5.65 -12.37
CA GLY A 450 14.35 -4.51 -13.15
C GLY A 450 15.87 -4.38 -13.26
N CYS A 451 16.63 -5.40 -12.85
CA CYS A 451 18.10 -5.45 -12.99
C CYS A 451 18.50 -6.25 -14.25
N PRO A 452 19.21 -5.64 -15.22
CA PRO A 452 19.66 -6.33 -16.43
C PRO A 452 20.81 -7.30 -16.13
N GLY A 453 20.89 -8.41 -16.88
CA GLY A 453 22.04 -9.34 -16.79
C GLY A 453 22.13 -10.18 -15.51
N VAL A 454 21.09 -10.15 -14.67
CA VAL A 454 21.06 -10.80 -13.35
C VAL A 454 21.21 -12.32 -13.41
N GLU A 455 20.82 -12.92 -14.53
CA GLU A 455 20.93 -14.35 -14.82
C GLU A 455 22.36 -14.89 -14.64
N LYS A 456 23.36 -14.19 -15.21
CA LYS A 456 24.79 -14.56 -15.11
C LYS A 456 25.35 -14.32 -13.71
N MET A 457 24.89 -13.24 -13.06
CA MET A 457 25.34 -12.88 -11.72
C MET A 457 24.90 -13.94 -10.70
N LEU A 458 23.63 -14.36 -10.76
CA LEU A 458 23.10 -15.41 -9.88
C LEU A 458 23.71 -16.77 -10.18
N GLU A 459 23.95 -17.10 -11.45
CA GLU A 459 24.65 -18.33 -11.83
C GLU A 459 26.03 -18.39 -11.17
N ASN A 460 26.83 -17.33 -11.26
CA ASN A 460 28.14 -17.26 -10.60
C ASN A 460 28.05 -17.47 -9.08
N VAL A 461 27.13 -16.78 -8.41
CA VAL A 461 26.93 -16.92 -6.96
C VAL A 461 26.55 -18.36 -6.59
N LEU A 462 25.62 -18.97 -7.32
CA LEU A 462 25.13 -20.33 -7.03
C LEU A 462 26.10 -21.45 -7.41
N LEU A 463 27.03 -21.19 -8.34
CA LEU A 463 28.11 -22.11 -8.68
C LEU A 463 29.30 -22.01 -7.72
N SER A 464 29.52 -20.85 -7.10
CA SER A 464 30.66 -20.59 -6.21
C SER A 464 30.62 -21.36 -4.88
N SER A 465 29.44 -21.77 -4.42
CA SER A 465 29.27 -22.46 -3.13
C SER A 465 28.25 -23.61 -3.22
N PRO A 466 28.57 -24.83 -2.76
CA PRO A 466 27.63 -25.95 -2.75
C PRO A 466 26.48 -25.75 -1.76
N SER A 467 26.62 -24.80 -0.82
CA SER A 467 25.53 -24.39 0.06
C SER A 467 24.52 -23.48 -0.62
N GLY A 468 24.90 -22.62 -1.56
CA GLY A 468 23.97 -21.66 -2.18
C GLY A 468 23.18 -20.83 -1.15
N LEU A 469 22.05 -20.25 -1.57
CA LEU A 469 21.12 -19.51 -0.70
C LEU A 469 20.08 -20.47 -0.07
N ARG A 470 20.50 -21.29 0.90
CA ARG A 470 19.66 -22.40 1.46
C ARG A 470 18.35 -21.95 2.10
N SER A 471 18.27 -20.73 2.62
CA SER A 471 17.08 -20.23 3.33
C SER A 471 16.16 -19.39 2.44
N LEU A 472 16.54 -19.17 1.19
CA LEU A 472 15.79 -18.31 0.27
C LEU A 472 14.46 -18.97 -0.10
N LYS A 473 13.36 -18.32 0.26
CA LYS A 473 11.99 -18.77 -0.03
C LYS A 473 11.39 -17.99 -1.19
N GLY A 474 11.73 -16.72 -1.33
CA GLY A 474 11.20 -15.84 -2.37
C GLY A 474 12.31 -15.25 -3.24
N LEU A 475 12.13 -15.30 -4.55
CA LEU A 475 13.03 -14.70 -5.53
C LEU A 475 12.22 -13.92 -6.57
N ASP A 476 12.53 -12.64 -6.72
CA ASP A 476 11.88 -11.75 -7.68
C ASP A 476 12.87 -11.27 -8.74
N LEU A 477 12.72 -11.80 -9.97
CA LEU A 477 13.50 -11.49 -11.17
C LEU A 477 12.59 -10.89 -12.26
N SER A 478 11.54 -10.19 -11.86
CA SER A 478 10.62 -9.56 -12.81
C SER A 478 11.33 -8.45 -13.61
N GLU A 479 10.93 -8.21 -14.85
CA GLU A 479 11.43 -7.08 -15.68
C GLU A 479 12.96 -7.04 -15.86
N CYS A 480 13.63 -8.21 -15.81
CA CYS A 480 15.09 -8.34 -15.94
C CYS A 480 15.57 -8.54 -17.40
N ASN A 481 14.66 -8.50 -18.37
CA ASN A 481 14.91 -8.79 -19.79
C ASN A 481 15.52 -10.17 -20.05
N MET A 482 15.19 -11.18 -19.22
CA MET A 482 15.73 -12.52 -19.39
C MET A 482 15.05 -13.24 -20.56
N GLU A 483 15.86 -13.90 -21.39
CA GLU A 483 15.39 -14.77 -22.49
C GLU A 483 15.36 -16.24 -22.09
N VAL A 484 16.22 -16.63 -21.13
CA VAL A 484 16.36 -18.01 -20.62
C VAL A 484 16.47 -17.96 -19.10
N LEU A 485 15.81 -18.89 -18.43
CA LEU A 485 15.93 -19.04 -16.98
C LEU A 485 17.16 -19.91 -16.64
N PRO A 486 18.14 -19.44 -15.84
CA PRO A 486 19.33 -20.23 -15.52
C PRO A 486 19.01 -21.52 -14.78
N THR A 487 19.53 -22.66 -15.26
CA THR A 487 19.34 -23.97 -14.61
C THR A 487 19.97 -24.03 -13.22
N ALA A 488 21.01 -23.22 -12.95
CA ALA A 488 21.64 -23.09 -11.65
C ALA A 488 20.67 -22.66 -10.53
N LEU A 489 19.57 -21.96 -10.85
CA LEU A 489 18.53 -21.58 -9.88
C LEU A 489 17.83 -22.79 -9.24
N SER A 490 17.87 -23.97 -9.89
CA SER A 490 17.37 -25.22 -9.31
C SER A 490 18.11 -25.66 -8.03
N ARG A 491 19.31 -25.12 -7.78
CA ARG A 491 20.06 -25.35 -6.53
C ARG A 491 19.39 -24.71 -5.31
N LEU A 492 18.44 -23.80 -5.50
CA LEU A 492 17.68 -23.14 -4.45
C LEU A 492 16.63 -24.07 -3.85
N SER A 493 17.07 -25.06 -3.06
CA SER A 493 16.23 -26.14 -2.51
C SER A 493 15.04 -25.69 -1.63
N SER A 494 15.07 -24.48 -1.08
CA SER A 494 13.99 -23.91 -0.26
C SER A 494 13.10 -22.91 -1.01
N LEU A 495 13.34 -22.70 -2.30
CA LEU A 495 12.61 -21.71 -3.08
C LEU A 495 11.14 -22.12 -3.19
N ASP A 496 10.27 -21.29 -2.64
CA ASP A 496 8.82 -21.47 -2.55
C ASP A 496 8.08 -20.60 -3.57
N SER A 497 8.55 -19.37 -3.75
CA SER A 497 7.92 -18.34 -4.56
C SER A 497 8.91 -17.73 -5.55
N LEU A 498 8.57 -17.79 -6.84
CA LEU A 498 9.39 -17.26 -7.94
C LEU A 498 8.56 -16.28 -8.79
N TYR A 499 9.06 -15.06 -8.94
CA TYR A 499 8.44 -14.01 -9.74
C TYR A 499 9.31 -13.70 -10.95
N LEU A 500 8.73 -13.86 -12.14
CA LEU A 500 9.38 -13.75 -13.45
C LEU A 500 8.60 -12.82 -14.39
N ARG A 501 7.73 -11.95 -13.83
CA ARG A 501 6.83 -11.10 -14.61
C ARG A 501 7.59 -10.23 -15.61
N GLY A 502 7.07 -10.07 -16.83
CA GLY A 502 7.58 -9.09 -17.79
C GLY A 502 8.97 -9.38 -18.35
N ASN A 503 9.38 -10.65 -18.40
CA ASN A 503 10.59 -11.09 -19.08
C ASN A 503 10.30 -11.49 -20.54
N GLU A 504 11.36 -11.75 -21.31
CA GLU A 504 11.32 -11.96 -22.77
C GLU A 504 11.44 -13.44 -23.17
N PHE A 505 11.06 -14.37 -22.29
CA PHE A 505 11.10 -15.81 -22.56
C PHE A 505 10.29 -16.18 -23.81
N GLU A 506 10.86 -16.98 -24.71
CA GLU A 506 10.09 -17.66 -25.77
C GLU A 506 9.53 -18.99 -25.29
N SER A 507 10.30 -19.71 -24.48
CA SER A 507 9.88 -20.94 -23.80
C SER A 507 10.46 -21.00 -22.40
N LEU A 508 9.76 -21.69 -21.48
CA LEU A 508 10.19 -21.81 -20.09
C LEU A 508 10.13 -23.26 -19.63
N SER A 509 11.24 -23.72 -19.04
CA SER A 509 11.36 -25.02 -18.38
C SER A 509 11.52 -24.83 -16.86
N LEU A 510 10.76 -25.60 -16.09
CA LEU A 510 10.65 -25.62 -14.64
C LEU A 510 10.88 -27.01 -14.03
N GLU A 511 11.26 -28.03 -14.82
CA GLU A 511 11.43 -29.43 -14.38
C GLU A 511 12.28 -29.57 -13.11
N LEU A 512 13.31 -28.74 -13.00
CA LEU A 512 14.29 -28.78 -11.91
C LEU A 512 13.83 -28.06 -10.62
N PHE A 513 12.70 -27.34 -10.63
CA PHE A 513 12.19 -26.55 -9.49
C PHE A 513 11.21 -27.33 -8.62
N THR A 514 11.68 -28.41 -8.00
CA THR A 514 10.84 -29.38 -7.29
C THR A 514 10.18 -28.85 -6.00
N SER A 515 10.68 -27.75 -5.42
CA SER A 515 10.15 -27.13 -4.19
C SER A 515 9.11 -26.03 -4.43
N LEU A 516 8.95 -25.55 -5.67
CA LEU A 516 8.22 -24.34 -5.99
C LEU A 516 6.71 -24.48 -5.76
N ARG A 517 6.11 -23.55 -5.01
CA ARG A 517 4.66 -23.46 -4.76
C ARG A 517 3.98 -22.31 -5.48
N LYS A 518 4.69 -21.19 -5.69
CA LYS A 518 4.14 -20.01 -6.34
C LYS A 518 5.02 -19.59 -7.51
N LEU A 519 4.38 -19.38 -8.65
CA LEU A 519 5.01 -18.88 -9.86
C LEU A 519 4.17 -17.77 -10.49
N ASP A 520 4.80 -16.63 -10.74
CA ASP A 520 4.22 -15.55 -11.54
C ASP A 520 5.07 -15.30 -12.78
N ILE A 521 4.50 -15.52 -13.95
CA ILE A 521 5.08 -15.27 -15.28
C ILE A 521 4.27 -14.23 -16.05
N SER A 522 3.46 -13.42 -15.37
CA SER A 522 2.57 -12.46 -16.02
C SER A 522 3.33 -11.51 -16.94
N ASN A 523 2.69 -11.01 -17.98
CA ASN A 523 3.28 -10.08 -18.95
C ASN A 523 4.51 -10.61 -19.71
N CYS A 524 4.82 -11.91 -19.67
CA CYS A 524 5.81 -12.52 -20.55
C CYS A 524 5.23 -12.66 -21.97
N LYS A 525 5.20 -11.55 -22.71
CA LYS A 525 4.47 -11.44 -23.98
C LYS A 525 5.03 -12.32 -25.09
N ARG A 526 6.32 -12.68 -25.05
CA ARG A 526 6.96 -13.58 -26.02
C ARG A 526 6.79 -15.07 -25.70
N LEU A 527 6.29 -15.41 -24.52
CA LEU A 527 6.25 -16.80 -24.07
C LEU A 527 5.22 -17.59 -24.89
N ARG A 528 5.71 -18.54 -25.69
CA ARG A 528 4.91 -19.41 -26.55
C ARG A 528 4.60 -20.74 -25.91
N TYR A 529 5.57 -21.31 -25.18
CA TYR A 529 5.49 -22.67 -24.65
C TYR A 529 6.00 -22.77 -23.21
N LEU A 530 5.28 -23.55 -22.40
CA LEU A 530 5.81 -24.11 -21.16
C LEU A 530 6.25 -25.54 -21.48
N GLN A 531 7.56 -25.79 -21.45
CA GLN A 531 8.12 -27.08 -21.92
C GLN A 531 7.70 -28.23 -21.00
N ASP A 532 7.56 -27.96 -19.70
CA ASP A 532 7.32 -28.99 -18.70
C ASP A 532 5.84 -29.06 -18.35
N PHE A 533 5.12 -29.89 -19.10
CA PHE A 533 3.80 -30.36 -18.74
C PHE A 533 3.85 -31.85 -18.39
N PRO A 534 3.52 -32.25 -17.14
CA PRO A 534 2.94 -31.42 -16.08
C PRO A 534 3.95 -30.48 -15.40
N LEU A 535 3.46 -29.31 -14.99
CA LEU A 535 4.19 -28.35 -14.13
C LEU A 535 4.64 -29.01 -12.80
N PRO A 536 5.62 -28.44 -12.07
CA PRO A 536 6.11 -28.98 -10.82
C PRO A 536 4.97 -29.38 -9.86
N SER A 537 5.05 -30.60 -9.32
CA SER A 537 3.95 -31.24 -8.58
C SER A 537 3.52 -30.52 -7.31
N ARG A 538 4.37 -29.63 -6.77
CA ARG A 538 4.10 -28.80 -5.57
C ARG A 538 3.54 -27.41 -5.90
N LEU A 539 3.39 -27.06 -7.18
CA LEU A 539 2.91 -25.74 -7.57
C LEU A 539 1.43 -25.55 -7.19
N GLU A 540 1.18 -24.62 -6.28
CA GLU A 540 -0.15 -24.28 -5.75
C GLU A 540 -0.74 -23.04 -6.44
N VAL A 541 0.11 -22.05 -6.73
CA VAL A 541 -0.28 -20.76 -7.30
C VAL A 541 0.48 -20.55 -8.59
N PHE A 542 -0.24 -20.40 -9.69
CA PHE A 542 0.30 -20.11 -11.00
C PHE A 542 -0.41 -18.90 -11.60
N VAL A 543 0.36 -17.85 -11.89
CA VAL A 543 -0.15 -16.60 -12.47
C VAL A 543 0.54 -16.36 -13.81
N ALA A 544 -0.26 -16.31 -14.88
CA ALA A 544 0.23 -16.10 -16.25
C ALA A 544 -0.59 -15.04 -16.99
N GLY A 545 -1.04 -14.01 -16.26
CA GLY A 545 -1.85 -12.94 -16.84
C GLY A 545 -1.12 -12.23 -17.97
N ASN A 546 -1.82 -11.90 -19.05
CA ASN A 546 -1.28 -11.12 -20.17
C ASN A 546 -0.06 -11.76 -20.90
N CYS A 547 0.05 -13.09 -20.90
CA CYS A 547 0.97 -13.84 -21.77
C CYS A 547 0.30 -14.06 -23.14
N THR A 548 0.32 -13.03 -24.00
CA THR A 548 -0.50 -13.00 -25.22
C THR A 548 -0.08 -14.00 -26.30
N SER A 549 1.16 -14.49 -26.27
CA SER A 549 1.69 -15.44 -27.27
C SER A 549 1.60 -16.91 -26.84
N LEU A 550 1.06 -17.20 -25.65
CA LEU A 550 1.06 -18.54 -25.09
C LEU A 550 0.10 -19.45 -25.84
N GLU A 551 0.62 -20.50 -26.48
CA GLU A 551 -0.19 -21.46 -27.22
C GLU A 551 -0.74 -22.53 -26.27
N THR A 552 -2.08 -22.67 -26.19
CA THR A 552 -2.72 -23.65 -25.30
C THR A 552 -2.97 -25.00 -26.02
N GLY A 553 -2.51 -26.11 -25.43
CA GLY A 553 -3.06 -27.46 -25.68
C GLY A 553 -2.08 -28.59 -26.01
N SER A 554 -2.45 -29.82 -25.63
CA SER A 554 -1.81 -31.07 -26.04
C SER A 554 -1.98 -31.26 -27.55
N SER A 555 -0.88 -31.42 -28.28
CA SER A 555 -0.90 -31.57 -29.74
C SER A 555 -0.30 -32.90 -30.15
N MET A 556 -0.96 -33.60 -31.08
CA MET A 556 -0.47 -34.84 -31.69
C MET A 556 -0.28 -34.64 -33.19
N LYS A 557 0.75 -35.26 -33.76
CA LYS A 557 1.01 -35.30 -35.20
C LYS A 557 0.76 -36.72 -35.69
N ILE A 558 0.01 -36.87 -36.78
CA ILE A 558 -0.17 -38.15 -37.47
C ILE A 558 0.18 -37.99 -38.95
N ASP A 559 0.66 -39.08 -39.55
CA ASP A 559 0.79 -39.20 -41.00
C ASP A 559 -0.58 -39.61 -41.58
N LEU A 560 -0.98 -38.98 -42.68
CA LEU A 560 -2.27 -39.25 -43.33
C LEU A 560 -2.15 -40.47 -44.26
N PRO A 561 -3.20 -41.31 -44.38
CA PRO A 561 -3.18 -42.43 -45.31
C PRO A 561 -3.05 -41.95 -46.77
N PRO A 562 -2.46 -42.77 -47.66
CA PRO A 562 -2.38 -42.46 -49.09
C PRO A 562 -3.81 -42.25 -49.65
N ASN A 563 -4.05 -41.18 -50.42
CA ASN A 563 -5.36 -40.89 -51.00
C ASN A 563 -6.49 -40.50 -50.01
N TRP A 564 -6.16 -40.00 -48.81
CA TRP A 564 -7.15 -39.44 -47.86
C TRP A 564 -8.04 -38.32 -48.46
N TYR A 565 -7.61 -37.73 -49.57
CA TYR A 565 -8.29 -36.69 -50.34
C TYR A 565 -9.24 -37.25 -51.42
N ASN A 566 -9.37 -38.57 -51.54
CA ASN A 566 -10.28 -39.21 -52.49
C ASN A 566 -11.67 -39.47 -51.88
N ASP A 567 -12.68 -39.62 -52.74
CA ASP A 567 -14.09 -39.86 -52.38
C ASP A 567 -14.32 -41.18 -51.60
N LYS A 568 -13.36 -42.12 -51.66
CA LYS A 568 -13.35 -43.38 -50.89
C LYS A 568 -12.90 -43.23 -49.43
N PHE A 569 -12.41 -42.06 -49.00
CA PHE A 569 -12.00 -41.83 -47.60
C PHE A 569 -13.22 -41.56 -46.71
N VAL A 570 -13.51 -42.50 -45.81
CA VAL A 570 -14.76 -42.50 -45.04
C VAL A 570 -14.66 -41.61 -43.79
N GLY A 571 -13.43 -41.29 -43.35
CA GLY A 571 -13.18 -40.33 -42.27
C GLY A 571 -12.17 -40.78 -41.21
N PHE A 572 -12.08 -39.99 -40.14
CA PHE A 572 -11.24 -40.28 -38.97
C PHE A 572 -12.07 -40.85 -37.83
N ALA A 573 -11.60 -41.95 -37.23
CA ALA A 573 -12.08 -42.45 -35.96
C ALA A 573 -11.19 -41.90 -34.84
N MET A 574 -11.79 -41.21 -33.88
CA MET A 574 -11.07 -40.63 -32.73
C MET A 574 -11.48 -41.34 -31.44
N CYS A 575 -10.49 -41.74 -30.63
CA CYS A 575 -10.69 -42.26 -29.28
C CYS A 575 -10.15 -41.24 -28.28
N ILE A 576 -11.04 -40.62 -27.48
CA ILE A 576 -10.67 -39.59 -26.51
C ILE A 576 -11.10 -40.04 -25.11
N VAL A 577 -10.16 -40.07 -24.17
CA VAL A 577 -10.43 -40.30 -22.75
C VAL A 577 -10.36 -38.97 -22.02
N ALA A 578 -11.50 -38.47 -21.56
CA ALA A 578 -11.58 -37.24 -20.77
C ALA A 578 -11.82 -37.56 -19.29
N SER A 579 -11.07 -36.92 -18.40
CA SER A 579 -11.30 -36.97 -16.96
C SER A 579 -11.74 -35.61 -16.43
N CYS A 580 -12.86 -35.57 -15.74
CA CYS A 580 -13.35 -34.38 -15.04
C CYS A 580 -13.24 -34.61 -13.53
N LYS A 581 -12.61 -33.68 -12.79
CA LYS A 581 -12.58 -33.74 -11.32
C LYS A 581 -13.91 -33.20 -10.79
N PRO A 582 -14.55 -33.84 -9.78
CA PRO A 582 -15.76 -33.29 -9.19
C PRO A 582 -15.42 -31.95 -8.52
N SER A 583 -15.98 -30.86 -9.03
CA SER A 583 -16.01 -29.56 -8.36
C SER A 583 -17.37 -29.40 -7.66
N ASN A 584 -17.46 -28.54 -6.65
CA ASN A 584 -18.71 -28.29 -5.89
C ASN A 584 -19.82 -27.60 -6.72
N HIS A 585 -19.65 -27.46 -8.04
CA HIS A 585 -20.66 -26.96 -8.95
C HIS A 585 -21.13 -28.11 -9.85
N ILE A 586 -22.44 -28.37 -9.87
CA ILE A 586 -23.06 -29.38 -10.74
C ILE A 586 -22.90 -28.91 -12.20
N VAL A 587 -21.90 -29.46 -12.90
CA VAL A 587 -21.72 -29.25 -14.34
C VAL A 587 -22.66 -30.20 -15.07
N LEU A 588 -23.73 -29.66 -15.67
CA LEU A 588 -24.72 -30.46 -16.39
C LEU A 588 -24.24 -30.92 -17.78
N VAL A 589 -23.39 -30.12 -18.47
CA VAL A 589 -22.85 -30.44 -19.80
C VAL A 589 -21.48 -29.79 -20.01
N SER A 590 -20.48 -30.51 -20.57
CA SER A 590 -19.18 -29.97 -21.01
C SER A 590 -18.88 -30.39 -22.46
N TYR A 591 -17.96 -29.74 -23.17
CA TYR A 591 -17.60 -30.18 -24.52
C TYR A 591 -16.09 -30.19 -24.82
N VAL A 592 -15.69 -31.18 -25.64
CA VAL A 592 -14.34 -31.27 -26.21
C VAL A 592 -14.34 -30.68 -27.61
N LYS A 593 -13.45 -29.71 -27.82
CA LYS A 593 -13.14 -29.10 -29.11
C LYS A 593 -11.94 -29.82 -29.74
N CYS A 594 -12.08 -30.22 -30.99
CA CYS A 594 -11.00 -30.77 -31.80
C CYS A 594 -10.76 -29.87 -33.01
N GLU A 595 -9.50 -29.54 -33.25
CA GLU A 595 -9.05 -28.79 -34.43
C GLU A 595 -7.94 -29.58 -35.12
N CYS A 596 -8.06 -29.79 -36.43
CA CYS A 596 -7.01 -30.40 -37.24
C CYS A 596 -6.42 -29.36 -38.18
N LYS A 597 -5.09 -29.29 -38.23
CA LYS A 597 -4.36 -28.48 -39.20
C LYS A 597 -3.50 -29.38 -40.08
N ILE A 598 -3.69 -29.26 -41.39
CA ILE A 598 -2.84 -29.92 -42.38
C ILE A 598 -1.93 -28.86 -43.00
N LYS A 599 -0.63 -29.14 -43.03
CA LYS A 599 0.39 -28.23 -43.55
C LYS A 599 0.81 -28.70 -44.95
N ASP A 600 0.85 -27.78 -45.90
CA ASP A 600 1.51 -28.00 -47.20
C ASP A 600 3.04 -27.86 -47.01
N PRO A 601 3.84 -28.89 -47.32
CA PRO A 601 5.31 -28.82 -47.27
C PRO A 601 5.91 -27.79 -48.22
N ASP A 602 5.25 -27.51 -49.36
CA ASP A 602 5.84 -26.73 -50.45
C ASP A 602 5.37 -25.27 -50.49
N CYS A 603 4.43 -24.89 -49.62
CA CYS A 603 3.95 -23.52 -49.46
C CYS A 603 4.23 -22.99 -48.05
N ASP A 604 5.10 -21.98 -47.96
CA ASP A 604 5.55 -21.42 -46.70
C ASP A 604 4.41 -20.64 -46.02
N GLY A 605 3.72 -21.30 -45.08
CA GLY A 605 2.79 -20.66 -44.14
C GLY A 605 1.29 -20.85 -44.37
N GLN A 606 0.86 -21.56 -45.42
CA GLN A 606 -0.57 -21.88 -45.59
C GLN A 606 -0.94 -23.18 -44.85
N TYR A 607 -1.99 -23.09 -44.03
CA TYR A 607 -2.55 -24.23 -43.30
C TYR A 607 -4.04 -24.34 -43.59
N ILE A 608 -4.52 -25.54 -43.89
CA ILE A 608 -5.95 -25.80 -43.92
C ILE A 608 -6.36 -26.23 -42.51
N THR A 609 -7.28 -25.46 -41.92
CA THR A 609 -7.81 -25.72 -40.58
C THR A 609 -9.20 -26.31 -40.68
N PHE A 610 -9.35 -27.53 -40.19
CA PHE A 610 -10.62 -28.24 -40.07
C PHE A 610 -11.09 -28.15 -38.61
N ARG A 611 -12.33 -27.66 -38.41
CA ARG A 611 -12.98 -27.65 -37.10
C ARG A 611 -14.10 -28.68 -37.06
N PHE A 612 -14.01 -29.57 -36.09
CA PHE A 612 -14.96 -30.67 -35.94
C PHE A 612 -16.14 -30.27 -35.04
N PRO A 613 -17.33 -30.89 -35.21
CA PRO A 613 -18.48 -30.66 -34.32
C PRO A 613 -18.13 -31.00 -32.87
N ASN A 614 -18.50 -30.12 -31.93
CA ASN A 614 -18.24 -30.30 -30.51
C ASN A 614 -18.75 -31.66 -30.01
N ILE A 615 -17.93 -32.35 -29.21
CA ILE A 615 -18.35 -33.59 -28.53
C ILE A 615 -18.98 -33.20 -27.20
N VAL A 616 -20.28 -33.50 -27.03
CA VAL A 616 -21.05 -33.16 -25.83
C VAL A 616 -20.84 -34.24 -24.77
N ILE A 617 -20.48 -33.82 -23.56
CA ILE A 617 -20.30 -34.67 -22.37
C ILE A 617 -21.44 -34.35 -21.41
N GLU A 618 -22.42 -35.26 -21.33
CA GLU A 618 -23.53 -35.16 -20.38
C GLU A 618 -23.21 -36.02 -19.14
N HIS A 619 -23.32 -35.45 -17.94
CA HIS A 619 -23.15 -36.15 -16.65
C HIS A 619 -21.81 -36.89 -16.44
N PRO A 620 -20.66 -36.18 -16.36
CA PRO A 620 -19.34 -36.81 -16.33
C PRO A 620 -19.08 -37.55 -15.00
N LYS A 621 -19.14 -38.89 -15.01
CA LYS A 621 -18.58 -39.74 -13.95
C LYS A 621 -17.41 -40.56 -14.51
N SER A 622 -16.22 -40.28 -13.98
CA SER A 622 -14.91 -40.96 -14.16
C SER A 622 -14.68 -41.77 -15.46
N ASP A 623 -13.69 -41.32 -16.24
CA ASP A 623 -13.00 -42.04 -17.33
C ASP A 623 -13.93 -42.69 -18.37
N HIS A 624 -14.64 -41.85 -19.13
CA HIS A 624 -15.43 -42.27 -20.29
C HIS A 624 -14.61 -42.26 -21.57
N VAL A 625 -14.76 -43.32 -22.36
CA VAL A 625 -14.13 -43.51 -23.67
C VAL A 625 -15.13 -43.09 -24.75
N PHE A 626 -14.79 -42.07 -25.52
CA PHE A 626 -15.62 -41.62 -26.63
C PHE A 626 -15.00 -42.09 -27.95
N ILE A 627 -15.78 -42.83 -28.74
CA ILE A 627 -15.43 -43.22 -30.11
C ILE A 627 -16.42 -42.52 -31.04
N LYS A 628 -15.93 -41.62 -31.89
CA LYS A 628 -16.77 -40.93 -32.88
C LYS A 628 -16.14 -41.09 -34.26
N SER A 629 -16.91 -41.61 -35.21
CA SER A 629 -16.60 -41.61 -36.64
C SER A 629 -17.07 -40.28 -37.24
N ILE A 630 -16.22 -39.60 -38.01
CA ILE A 630 -16.53 -38.29 -38.58
C ILE A 630 -16.40 -38.34 -40.10
N MET A 631 -17.53 -38.17 -40.79
CA MET A 631 -17.62 -38.14 -42.26
C MET A 631 -17.11 -36.80 -42.83
N PRO A 632 -16.36 -36.79 -43.94
CA PRO A 632 -15.86 -35.56 -44.58
C PRO A 632 -16.95 -34.53 -44.91
N SER A 633 -18.16 -34.98 -45.23
CA SER A 633 -19.34 -34.15 -45.54
C SER A 633 -19.86 -33.30 -44.37
N SER A 634 -19.35 -33.50 -43.15
CA SER A 634 -19.77 -32.77 -41.94
C SER A 634 -18.75 -31.72 -41.46
N VAL A 635 -17.73 -31.43 -42.27
CA VAL A 635 -16.59 -30.56 -41.93
C VAL A 635 -16.74 -29.15 -42.53
N ARG A 636 -16.36 -28.11 -41.77
CA ARG A 636 -16.35 -26.71 -42.24
C ARG A 636 -14.91 -26.21 -42.35
N VAL A 637 -14.55 -25.61 -43.49
CA VAL A 637 -13.23 -25.01 -43.72
C VAL A 637 -13.26 -23.54 -43.36
N SER A 638 -12.30 -23.08 -42.56
CA SER A 638 -12.09 -21.65 -42.32
C SER A 638 -11.06 -21.11 -43.30
N SER A 639 -11.49 -20.37 -44.31
CA SER A 639 -10.64 -19.36 -44.95
C SER A 639 -10.97 -18.00 -44.32
N GLU A 640 -9.99 -17.09 -44.26
CA GLU A 640 -10.03 -15.85 -43.47
C GLU A 640 -11.11 -14.82 -43.85
N SER A 641 -12.04 -15.11 -44.78
CA SER A 641 -13.01 -14.11 -45.24
C SER A 641 -14.48 -14.54 -45.42
N ASP A 642 -14.88 -15.80 -45.16
CA ASP A 642 -16.31 -16.14 -45.23
C ASP A 642 -16.70 -17.34 -44.34
N TYR A 643 -17.54 -17.10 -43.33
CA TYR A 643 -17.92 -18.09 -42.31
C TYR A 643 -19.07 -19.03 -42.73
N SER A 644 -19.44 -19.05 -44.01
CA SER A 644 -20.68 -19.69 -44.48
C SER A 644 -20.50 -20.90 -45.41
N LYS A 645 -19.29 -21.23 -45.88
CA LYS A 645 -19.07 -22.33 -46.85
C LYS A 645 -18.90 -23.71 -46.19
N VAL A 646 -19.67 -24.68 -46.68
CA VAL A 646 -19.52 -26.12 -46.39
C VAL A 646 -18.37 -26.66 -47.25
N PHE A 647 -17.57 -27.59 -46.72
CA PHE A 647 -16.51 -28.26 -47.48
C PHE A 647 -17.10 -28.99 -48.69
N ASP A 648 -16.64 -28.66 -49.89
CA ASP A 648 -17.03 -29.31 -51.15
C ASP A 648 -15.76 -29.86 -51.83
N MET A 649 -15.68 -31.19 -51.99
CA MET A 649 -14.53 -31.86 -52.59
C MET A 649 -14.39 -31.59 -54.10
N THR A 650 -15.34 -30.89 -54.71
CA THR A 650 -15.29 -30.46 -56.12
C THR A 650 -14.66 -29.08 -56.34
N ASP A 651 -14.23 -28.39 -55.27
CA ASP A 651 -13.61 -27.06 -55.35
C ASP A 651 -12.20 -27.15 -56.00
N PRO A 652 -11.92 -26.44 -57.12
CA PRO A 652 -10.69 -26.60 -57.91
C PRO A 652 -9.38 -26.27 -57.18
N ILE A 653 -9.44 -25.71 -55.96
CA ILE A 653 -8.29 -25.58 -55.05
C ILE A 653 -7.72 -26.96 -54.66
N PHE A 654 -8.51 -28.03 -54.73
CA PHE A 654 -8.15 -29.40 -54.31
C PHE A 654 -7.88 -30.37 -55.47
N ASN A 655 -7.49 -29.86 -56.64
CA ASN A 655 -7.33 -30.64 -57.88
C ASN A 655 -6.36 -31.86 -57.72
N PRO A 656 -6.69 -33.08 -58.18
CA PRO A 656 -5.94 -34.30 -57.87
C PRO A 656 -4.50 -34.35 -58.40
N GLU A 657 -4.18 -33.55 -59.42
CA GLU A 657 -2.87 -33.58 -60.10
C GLU A 657 -1.72 -32.99 -59.26
N ASN A 658 -2.00 -32.29 -58.14
CA ASN A 658 -0.99 -31.74 -57.22
C ASN A 658 -1.00 -32.39 -55.81
N SER A 659 -1.59 -33.57 -55.66
CA SER A 659 -1.96 -34.14 -54.35
C SER A 659 -0.83 -34.78 -53.52
N PHE A 660 0.43 -34.75 -53.95
CA PHE A 660 1.51 -35.48 -53.28
C PHE A 660 2.09 -34.84 -52.00
N SER A 661 1.75 -33.59 -51.66
CA SER A 661 2.43 -32.88 -50.56
C SER A 661 1.71 -32.95 -49.20
N TRP A 662 0.42 -33.33 -49.14
CA TRP A 662 -0.38 -33.19 -47.91
C TRP A 662 -0.34 -34.43 -47.01
N GLN A 663 0.81 -34.72 -46.40
CA GLN A 663 1.03 -36.01 -45.70
C GLN A 663 0.97 -35.95 -44.17
N LYS A 664 0.98 -34.75 -43.56
CA LYS A 664 1.04 -34.60 -42.09
C LYS A 664 -0.08 -33.74 -41.54
N ALA A 665 -0.89 -34.34 -40.66
CA ALA A 665 -1.95 -33.66 -39.93
C ALA A 665 -1.58 -33.46 -38.47
N ARG A 666 -1.88 -32.28 -37.92
CA ARG A 666 -1.76 -31.98 -36.49
C ARG A 666 -3.15 -31.82 -35.89
N PHE A 667 -3.46 -32.67 -34.92
CA PHE A 667 -4.69 -32.60 -34.15
C PHE A 667 -4.42 -31.90 -32.81
N ARG A 668 -5.26 -30.93 -32.47
CA ARG A 668 -5.25 -30.21 -31.19
C ARG A 668 -6.58 -30.43 -30.50
N PHE A 669 -6.51 -30.83 -29.24
CA PHE A 669 -7.69 -31.07 -28.39
C PHE A 669 -7.72 -30.06 -27.26
N SER A 670 -8.91 -29.49 -27.02
CA SER A 670 -9.15 -28.56 -25.93
C SER A 670 -10.50 -28.84 -25.27
N THR A 671 -10.61 -28.58 -23.98
CA THR A 671 -11.87 -28.66 -23.24
C THR A 671 -12.42 -27.26 -23.04
N SER A 672 -13.74 -27.13 -23.03
CA SER A 672 -14.40 -25.84 -22.75
C SER A 672 -14.21 -25.36 -21.32
N GLU A 673 -13.96 -26.29 -20.41
CA GLU A 673 -13.85 -26.06 -18.97
C GLU A 673 -12.50 -26.54 -18.43
N SER A 674 -11.93 -25.76 -17.50
CA SER A 674 -10.61 -26.01 -16.89
C SER A 674 -10.57 -27.22 -15.94
N CYS A 675 -11.74 -27.72 -15.51
CA CYS A 675 -11.89 -28.88 -14.61
C CYS A 675 -11.89 -30.23 -15.34
N CYS A 676 -12.00 -30.24 -16.67
CA CYS A 676 -11.92 -31.42 -17.51
C CYS A 676 -10.60 -31.44 -18.28
N LYS A 677 -9.96 -32.60 -18.37
CA LYS A 677 -8.68 -32.80 -19.07
C LYS A 677 -8.78 -34.01 -20.00
N VAL A 678 -8.13 -33.92 -21.16
CA VAL A 678 -7.89 -35.10 -22.01
C VAL A 678 -6.73 -35.89 -21.41
N LYS A 679 -6.99 -37.13 -20.98
CA LYS A 679 -5.99 -38.05 -20.39
C LYS A 679 -5.21 -38.82 -21.45
N SER A 680 -5.89 -39.28 -22.49
CA SER A 680 -5.29 -40.00 -23.63
C SER A 680 -6.13 -39.81 -24.88
N HIS A 681 -5.49 -39.84 -26.04
CA HIS A 681 -6.12 -39.65 -27.35
C HIS A 681 -5.45 -40.51 -28.43
N ASP A 682 -6.23 -41.04 -29.37
CA ASP A 682 -5.74 -41.72 -30.56
C ASP A 682 -6.61 -41.42 -31.79
N VAL A 683 -6.03 -41.44 -32.99
CA VAL A 683 -6.69 -41.09 -34.26
C VAL A 683 -6.29 -42.07 -35.36
N ILE A 684 -7.27 -42.76 -35.95
CA ILE A 684 -7.07 -43.75 -37.02
C ILE A 684 -7.91 -43.35 -38.25
N GLY A 685 -7.33 -43.40 -39.46
CA GLY A 685 -8.06 -43.19 -40.72
C GLY A 685 -8.61 -44.51 -41.28
N LYS A 686 -9.79 -44.50 -41.91
CA LYS A 686 -10.41 -45.70 -42.51
C LYS A 686 -10.83 -45.47 -43.97
N GLU A 687 -10.49 -46.43 -44.84
CA GLU A 687 -10.95 -46.52 -46.24
C GLU A 687 -12.10 -47.53 -46.36
N GLU A 688 -12.98 -47.37 -47.36
CA GLU A 688 -14.05 -48.32 -47.66
C GLU A 688 -13.46 -49.57 -48.33
N GLU A 689 -13.58 -50.75 -47.69
CA GLU A 689 -13.32 -52.03 -48.36
C GLU A 689 -14.56 -52.41 -49.19
N GLU A 690 -14.35 -52.68 -50.49
CA GLU A 690 -15.36 -53.33 -51.33
C GLU A 690 -15.61 -54.75 -50.80
N ASP A 691 -16.87 -55.02 -50.47
CA ASP A 691 -17.47 -56.33 -50.14
C ASP A 691 -17.02 -57.05 -48.84
N CYS A 692 -17.83 -56.90 -47.77
CA CYS A 692 -18.43 -58.04 -47.06
C CYS A 692 -19.47 -57.60 -45.99
N TYR A 693 -20.72 -58.04 -46.18
CA TYR A 693 -21.75 -58.05 -45.14
C TYR A 693 -21.35 -59.00 -44.01
N SER A 694 -20.97 -58.49 -42.83
CA SER A 694 -21.28 -59.15 -41.55
C SER A 694 -21.23 -58.18 -40.37
N GLU A 695 -22.34 -58.10 -39.63
CA GLU A 695 -22.41 -57.48 -38.31
C GLU A 695 -21.61 -58.34 -37.30
N SER A 696 -20.29 -58.14 -37.15
CA SER A 696 -19.58 -58.69 -35.97
C SER A 696 -18.27 -58.02 -35.52
N GLU A 697 -17.64 -57.14 -36.30
CA GLU A 697 -16.28 -56.67 -35.97
C GLU A 697 -16.16 -55.37 -35.14
N VAL A 698 -17.25 -54.83 -34.60
CA VAL A 698 -17.16 -53.68 -33.66
C VAL A 698 -16.71 -54.11 -32.26
N SER A 699 -16.62 -55.42 -31.97
CA SER A 699 -16.30 -55.94 -30.63
C SER A 699 -14.83 -56.29 -30.37
N THR A 700 -13.93 -56.16 -31.36
CA THR A 700 -12.52 -56.60 -31.23
C THR A 700 -11.54 -55.49 -30.84
N LEU A 701 -11.94 -54.21 -30.84
CA LEU A 701 -11.06 -53.08 -30.53
C LEU A 701 -10.78 -52.85 -29.02
N CYS A 702 -11.38 -53.64 -28.12
CA CYS A 702 -11.08 -53.62 -26.67
C CYS A 702 -10.28 -54.85 -26.19
N ARG A 703 -9.60 -55.59 -27.08
CA ARG A 703 -8.77 -56.76 -26.72
C ARG A 703 -7.31 -56.71 -27.21
N SER A 704 -6.69 -55.53 -27.18
CA SER A 704 -5.22 -55.42 -27.10
C SER A 704 -4.79 -54.85 -25.74
N GLY A 705 -5.47 -55.25 -24.66
CA GLY A 705 -4.92 -55.24 -23.31
C GLY A 705 -4.29 -56.60 -22.99
N GLN A 706 -2.99 -56.78 -23.24
CA GLN A 706 -2.18 -57.71 -22.46
C GLN A 706 -0.89 -57.04 -21.99
N GLY A 707 -1.05 -56.28 -20.91
CA GLY A 707 -0.02 -55.97 -19.94
C GLY A 707 -0.67 -55.92 -18.57
N ARG A 708 -1.10 -57.08 -18.05
CA ARG A 708 -1.67 -57.17 -16.69
C ARG A 708 -0.61 -56.79 -15.64
N PRO A 709 -1.06 -56.26 -14.49
CA PRO A 709 -0.23 -55.69 -13.45
C PRO A 709 0.52 -56.78 -12.70
N LYS A 710 1.79 -56.54 -12.35
CA LYS A 710 2.43 -57.26 -11.26
C LYS A 710 2.37 -56.41 -10.00
N VAL A 711 1.56 -56.90 -9.07
CA VAL A 711 1.59 -56.60 -7.65
C VAL A 711 2.97 -56.96 -7.09
N ARG A 712 3.77 -55.96 -6.73
CA ARG A 712 4.39 -55.80 -5.42
C ARG A 712 4.89 -54.37 -5.26
#